data_AF-A0A7J8HTR3-F1
#
_entry.id   AF-A0A7J8HTR3-F1
#
_cell.length_a   1.000
_cell.length_b   1.000
_cell.length_c   1.000
_cell.angle_alpha   90.00
_cell.angle_beta   90.00
_cell.angle_gamma   90.00
#
_symmetry.space_group_name_H-M   'P 1'
#
loop_
_entity.id
_entity.type
_entity.pdbx_description
1 polymer ?
#
loop_
_entity_poly.entity_id
_entity_poly.type
_entity_poly.pdbx_seq_one_letter_code
_entity_poly.pdbx_strand_id
1 'polypeptide(L)'
;MSKEEVVAMIGEGPCVVKTLTRNHLYCEPPAEQPLPRHHALREAPDAFPEFTVQMGNLHFSLGHVQYDGESPAAFPLAAQVGLGVGTSLLALGVIIIVLMYRRKSKQALRDYKKVQIQLENLESSVRDRCKKEFTDLMTEMTDLTSDLLGSGIPFLDYKLYAERVFFPGHQESPLHRDLGVPESRRPTVEQGLGQLSNLLNSKLFLTKFIHTLESQRTFSARDRAYVASLLTVALHGKLEYFTDILRTLLSDLVAQYVAKNPKLMLRRTETVVEKLLTNWMSICLYTFVRDAVGEPLYMLFRGIKHQVDKGPVDSVTGKAKYTLNDNRLLREDVEYRPLTLNALLAVGPGAGEAQGVPVKVLDCDTISQAKEKMLDQLYKGVPVTQRPDPRTLDVEWRSGVAGHLILSDEDVTSEVQGLWRRLNTLQHYKVPDGATVALVPCLTKHVLRENQDYVSGERTPMLEDVDEGGIRPWHLVKPSEEPEPPRPRRGSLRGGERERAKAIPEIYLTRLLSMKGTLQKFVDDLFQVILSTSRPVPLAIKYFFDLLDEQAQQHGISDQDTVHIWKTNSLPLRFWINIIKNPQFVFDVQTSDNMDAVLLVIAQTFMDACTLADHKLGRDSPINKLLYARDIPRYKRMVERYYADIRQTVPASDQEMNSILAELSRNYSGDLGARVALHELYKYINKYYDQIITALEEDGTAQKMQLGYRLQQIAAAVENKVTDL
;
A
#
# COMPACT_ATOMS: atom_id res chain seq x y z
N MET A 1 -18.92 11.24 -102.24
CA MET A 1 -18.48 12.16 -101.19
C MET A 1 -17.13 11.68 -100.69
N SER A 2 -16.06 12.26 -101.24
CA SER A 2 -14.73 12.09 -100.65
C SER A 2 -14.59 13.02 -99.44
N LYS A 3 -13.67 12.70 -98.54
CA LYS A 3 -13.42 13.49 -97.32
C LYS A 3 -13.00 14.93 -97.64
N GLU A 4 -12.45 15.20 -98.83
CA GLU A 4 -12.01 16.53 -99.25
C GLU A 4 -13.16 17.46 -99.66
N GLU A 5 -14.37 16.94 -99.87
CA GLU A 5 -15.54 17.72 -100.31
C GLU A 5 -16.36 18.32 -99.14
N VAL A 6 -15.91 18.11 -97.89
CA VAL A 6 -16.60 18.56 -96.68
C VAL A 6 -15.73 19.49 -95.86
N VAL A 7 -16.22 20.70 -95.60
CA VAL A 7 -15.54 21.73 -94.81
C VAL A 7 -16.37 22.03 -93.57
N ALA A 8 -15.79 21.84 -92.38
CA ALA A 8 -16.42 22.11 -91.09
C ALA A 8 -15.69 23.25 -90.37
N MET A 9 -16.42 24.22 -89.82
CA MET A 9 -15.88 25.47 -89.27
C MET A 9 -16.63 25.87 -87.99
N ILE A 10 -15.90 26.18 -86.92
CA ILE A 10 -16.45 26.76 -85.68
C ILE A 10 -16.03 28.23 -85.66
N GLY A 11 -16.98 29.14 -85.86
CA GLY A 11 -16.66 30.55 -86.09
C GLY A 11 -15.65 30.69 -87.23
N GLU A 12 -14.58 31.43 -87.01
CA GLU A 12 -13.48 31.59 -87.99
C GLU A 12 -12.51 30.41 -88.04
N GLY A 13 -12.54 29.51 -87.04
CA GLY A 13 -11.58 28.42 -86.91
C GLY A 13 -12.01 27.13 -87.63
N PRO A 14 -11.13 26.46 -88.40
CA PRO A 14 -11.49 25.21 -89.06
C PRO A 14 -11.60 24.05 -88.06
N CYS A 15 -12.70 23.29 -88.13
CA CYS A 15 -12.82 22.00 -87.45
C CYS A 15 -12.35 20.90 -88.41
N VAL A 16 -11.16 20.35 -88.18
CA VAL A 16 -10.52 19.45 -89.14
C VAL A 16 -11.24 18.11 -89.14
N VAL A 17 -11.95 17.79 -90.22
CA VAL A 17 -12.67 16.52 -90.36
C VAL A 17 -11.68 15.37 -90.36
N LYS A 18 -11.80 14.44 -89.41
CA LYS A 18 -10.92 13.26 -89.30
C LYS A 18 -11.53 12.06 -90.01
N THR A 19 -12.84 11.86 -89.82
CA THR A 19 -13.54 10.69 -90.35
C THR A 19 -14.93 11.09 -90.82
N LEU A 20 -15.26 10.68 -92.04
CA LEU A 20 -16.59 10.85 -92.63
C LEU A 20 -17.13 9.46 -93.00
N THR A 21 -18.28 9.11 -92.44
CA THR A 21 -19.02 7.87 -92.77
C THR A 21 -20.36 8.24 -93.41
N ARG A 22 -21.13 7.26 -93.89
CA ARG A 22 -22.44 7.54 -94.53
C ARG A 22 -23.42 8.30 -93.62
N ASN A 23 -23.31 8.15 -92.30
CA ASN A 23 -24.27 8.73 -91.34
C ASN A 23 -23.64 9.68 -90.30
N HIS A 24 -22.31 9.74 -90.18
CA HIS A 24 -21.64 10.53 -89.14
C HIS A 24 -20.40 11.25 -89.66
N LEU A 25 -20.20 12.49 -89.20
CA LEU A 25 -19.01 13.31 -89.40
C LEU A 25 -18.32 13.55 -88.05
N TYR A 26 -17.03 13.22 -87.98
CA TYR A 26 -16.18 13.49 -86.82
C TYR A 26 -15.10 14.51 -87.21
N CYS A 27 -15.07 15.65 -86.52
CA CYS A 27 -14.04 16.67 -86.70
C CYS A 27 -13.41 17.05 -85.36
N GLU A 28 -12.15 17.47 -85.42
CA GLU A 28 -11.40 17.93 -84.26
C GLU A 28 -11.41 19.47 -84.25
N PRO A 29 -11.96 20.09 -83.21
CA PRO A 29 -12.11 21.55 -83.17
C PRO A 29 -10.80 22.23 -82.71
N PRO A 30 -10.61 23.53 -82.97
CA PRO A 30 -9.42 24.27 -82.51
C PRO A 30 -9.26 24.20 -80.99
N ALA A 31 -8.02 24.21 -80.47
CA ALA A 31 -7.74 24.06 -79.04
C ALA A 31 -8.18 25.27 -78.19
N GLU A 32 -8.18 26.48 -78.76
CA GLU A 32 -8.68 27.70 -78.13
C GLU A 32 -9.91 28.22 -78.89
N GLN A 33 -10.86 28.84 -78.18
CA GLN A 33 -12.14 29.25 -78.77
C GLN A 33 -11.93 30.33 -79.86
N PRO A 34 -12.27 30.04 -81.13
CA PRO A 34 -12.13 31.00 -82.21
C PRO A 34 -13.23 32.07 -82.18
N LEU A 35 -12.98 33.21 -82.81
CA LEU A 35 -13.94 34.31 -82.93
C LEU A 35 -15.09 33.94 -83.90
N PRO A 36 -16.32 34.48 -83.74
CA PRO A 36 -17.46 34.21 -84.64
C PRO A 36 -17.26 34.80 -86.05
N ARG A 37 -17.72 34.10 -87.11
CA ARG A 37 -17.37 34.39 -88.52
C ARG A 37 -18.19 35.46 -89.25
N HIS A 38 -19.12 36.15 -88.60
CA HIS A 38 -19.86 37.24 -89.23
C HIS A 38 -20.16 38.41 -88.27
N HIS A 39 -19.65 39.59 -88.61
CA HIS A 39 -20.06 40.87 -88.04
C HIS A 39 -21.41 41.32 -88.63
N ALA A 40 -22.53 40.92 -88.01
CA ALA A 40 -23.84 41.52 -88.28
C ALA A 40 -24.35 42.25 -87.03
N LEU A 41 -24.18 43.58 -87.05
CA LEU A 41 -24.83 44.63 -86.26
C LEU A 41 -25.93 44.19 -85.25
N ARG A 42 -25.52 43.76 -84.06
CA ARG A 42 -26.09 44.21 -82.77
C ARG A 42 -25.26 43.65 -81.61
N GLU A 43 -24.96 44.53 -80.67
CA GLU A 43 -24.16 44.28 -79.47
C GLU A 43 -24.68 43.10 -78.63
N ALA A 44 -23.84 42.08 -78.47
CA ALA A 44 -23.91 41.11 -77.38
C ALA A 44 -22.47 40.68 -77.03
N PRO A 45 -21.98 40.93 -75.81
CA PRO A 45 -20.58 40.69 -75.44
C PRO A 45 -20.21 39.21 -75.25
N ASP A 46 -21.17 38.28 -75.44
CA ASP A 46 -20.98 36.83 -75.33
C ASP A 46 -21.45 36.11 -76.62
N ALA A 47 -21.01 36.58 -77.79
CA ALA A 47 -21.29 35.91 -79.05
C ALA A 47 -20.38 34.67 -79.20
N PHE A 48 -20.89 33.49 -78.86
CA PHE A 48 -20.19 32.21 -79.06
C PHE A 48 -20.04 31.88 -80.56
N PRO A 49 -18.94 31.25 -80.99
CA PRO A 49 -18.75 30.89 -82.40
C PRO A 49 -19.74 29.82 -82.85
N GLU A 50 -20.35 30.01 -84.02
CA GLU A 50 -21.31 29.06 -84.62
C GLU A 50 -20.56 27.94 -85.36
N PHE A 51 -20.99 26.69 -85.16
CA PHE A 51 -20.47 25.52 -85.85
C PHE A 51 -21.26 25.25 -87.12
N THR A 52 -20.56 25.29 -88.26
CA THR A 52 -21.13 25.15 -89.60
C THR A 52 -20.40 24.06 -90.37
N VAL A 53 -21.13 23.34 -91.21
CA VAL A 53 -20.58 22.30 -92.08
C VAL A 53 -21.13 22.46 -93.49
N GLN A 54 -20.23 22.57 -94.46
CA GLN A 54 -20.54 22.63 -95.88
C GLN A 54 -20.16 21.30 -96.54
N MET A 55 -21.11 20.70 -97.26
CA MET A 55 -20.92 19.46 -98.02
C MET A 55 -21.33 19.71 -99.48
N GLY A 56 -20.36 20.00 -100.35
CA GLY A 56 -20.64 20.48 -101.70
C GLY A 56 -21.45 21.78 -101.71
N ASN A 57 -22.66 21.74 -102.29
CA ASN A 57 -23.59 22.89 -102.36
C ASN A 57 -24.58 22.97 -101.18
N LEU A 58 -24.50 22.06 -100.20
CA LEU A 58 -25.36 22.06 -99.02
C LEU A 58 -24.62 22.67 -97.83
N HIS A 59 -25.27 23.60 -97.11
CA HIS A 59 -24.70 24.28 -95.96
C HIS A 59 -25.59 24.06 -94.73
N PHE A 60 -25.01 23.54 -93.65
CA PHE A 60 -25.70 23.22 -92.41
C PHE A 60 -25.12 24.03 -91.25
N SER A 61 -25.96 24.74 -90.51
CA SER A 61 -25.58 25.29 -89.20
C SER A 61 -26.03 24.34 -88.09
N LEU A 62 -25.10 24.01 -87.20
CA LEU A 62 -25.28 23.07 -86.11
C LEU A 62 -25.40 23.76 -84.73
N GLY A 63 -25.33 25.10 -84.68
CA GLY A 63 -25.48 25.90 -83.46
C GLY A 63 -24.16 26.40 -82.88
N HIS A 64 -24.22 27.10 -81.74
CA HIS A 64 -23.06 27.78 -81.14
C HIS A 64 -22.29 26.90 -80.13
N VAL A 65 -20.97 27.07 -80.06
CA VAL A 65 -20.06 26.28 -79.22
C VAL A 65 -19.29 27.16 -78.24
N GLN A 66 -19.32 26.81 -76.96
CA GLN A 66 -18.55 27.45 -75.89
C GLN A 66 -17.46 26.49 -75.41
N TYR A 67 -16.25 27.02 -75.21
CA TYR A 67 -15.13 26.29 -74.62
C TYR A 67 -15.01 26.66 -73.15
N ASP A 68 -14.84 25.67 -72.28
CA ASP A 68 -14.58 25.88 -70.86
C ASP A 68 -13.14 26.38 -70.67
N GLY A 69 -12.95 27.70 -70.65
CA GLY A 69 -11.67 28.31 -70.27
C GLY A 69 -11.50 28.33 -68.75
N GLU A 70 -10.38 27.80 -68.25
CA GLU A 70 -9.97 27.94 -66.85
C GLU A 70 -9.90 29.42 -66.45
N SER A 71 -10.90 29.89 -65.72
CA SER A 71 -10.81 31.17 -65.02
C SER A 71 -9.80 31.01 -63.89
N PRO A 72 -8.73 31.83 -63.76
CA PRO A 72 -7.90 31.79 -62.57
C PRO A 72 -8.76 32.32 -61.42
N ALA A 73 -9.33 31.42 -60.62
CA ALA A 73 -10.00 31.77 -59.38
C ALA A 73 -8.95 32.32 -58.40
N ALA A 74 -8.68 33.62 -58.52
CA ALA A 74 -8.02 34.38 -57.48
C ALA A 74 -8.83 34.17 -56.19
N PHE A 75 -8.24 33.44 -55.24
CA PHE A 75 -8.82 33.23 -53.92
C PHE A 75 -9.29 34.59 -53.38
N PRO A 76 -10.58 34.75 -53.03
CA PRO A 76 -11.11 36.06 -52.68
C PRO A 76 -10.36 36.60 -51.45
N LEU A 77 -9.94 37.87 -51.51
CA LEU A 77 -9.16 38.53 -50.45
C LEU A 77 -9.83 38.37 -49.07
N ALA A 78 -11.16 38.32 -49.04
CA ALA A 78 -11.96 38.04 -47.84
C ALA A 78 -11.71 36.66 -47.20
N ALA A 79 -11.46 35.61 -48.01
CA ALA A 79 -11.14 34.28 -47.52
C ALA A 79 -9.70 34.18 -46.98
N GLN A 80 -8.75 34.90 -47.58
CA GLN A 80 -7.38 35.01 -47.06
C GLN A 80 -7.33 35.78 -45.73
N VAL A 81 -8.09 36.89 -45.62
CA VAL A 81 -8.25 37.63 -44.36
C VAL A 81 -8.96 36.77 -43.31
N GLY A 82 -10.00 36.03 -43.71
CA GLY A 82 -10.73 35.11 -42.82
C GLY A 82 -9.84 33.99 -42.24
N LEU A 83 -8.97 33.39 -43.05
CA LEU A 83 -8.02 32.36 -42.61
C LEU A 83 -6.96 32.94 -41.65
N GLY A 84 -6.47 34.14 -41.94
CA GLY A 84 -5.53 34.87 -41.07
C GLY A 84 -6.15 35.26 -39.72
N VAL A 85 -7.39 35.75 -39.72
CA VAL A 85 -8.11 36.10 -38.48
C VAL A 85 -8.43 34.85 -37.66
N GLY A 86 -8.88 33.76 -38.30
CA GLY A 86 -9.19 32.50 -37.62
C GLY A 86 -7.97 31.85 -36.97
N THR A 87 -6.84 31.80 -37.69
CA THR A 87 -5.57 31.28 -37.14
C THR A 87 -5.03 32.17 -36.02
N SER A 88 -5.15 33.49 -36.13
CA SER A 88 -4.73 34.44 -35.10
C SER A 88 -5.58 34.32 -33.82
N LEU A 89 -6.90 34.13 -33.94
CA LEU A 89 -7.79 33.90 -32.79
C LEU A 89 -7.52 32.56 -32.10
N LEU A 90 -7.25 31.50 -32.85
CA LEU A 90 -6.84 30.20 -32.30
C LEU A 90 -5.50 30.31 -31.56
N ALA A 91 -4.51 30.96 -32.16
CA ALA A 91 -3.22 31.21 -31.51
C ALA A 91 -3.39 32.04 -30.24
N LEU A 92 -4.21 33.08 -30.25
CA LEU A 92 -4.55 33.89 -29.08
C LEU A 92 -5.23 33.05 -27.99
N GLY A 93 -6.17 32.18 -28.36
CA GLY A 93 -6.84 31.26 -27.45
C GLY A 93 -5.87 30.29 -26.77
N VAL A 94 -4.96 29.68 -27.54
CA VAL A 94 -3.90 28.82 -27.02
C VAL A 94 -2.97 29.60 -26.07
N ILE A 95 -2.56 30.81 -26.45
CA ILE A 95 -1.74 31.69 -25.59
C ILE A 95 -2.46 32.00 -24.28
N ILE A 96 -3.75 32.35 -24.31
CA ILE A 96 -4.56 32.61 -23.12
C ILE A 96 -4.63 31.36 -22.23
N ILE A 97 -4.87 30.18 -22.80
CA ILE A 97 -4.92 28.91 -22.06
C ILE A 97 -3.55 28.62 -21.40
N VAL A 98 -2.45 28.79 -22.13
CA VAL A 98 -1.09 28.60 -21.61
C VAL A 98 -0.80 29.61 -20.50
N LEU A 99 -1.21 30.88 -20.66
CA LEU A 99 -1.06 31.92 -19.63
C LEU A 99 -1.92 31.63 -18.39
N MET A 100 -3.15 31.16 -18.57
CA MET A 100 -4.03 30.72 -17.47
C MET A 100 -3.42 29.52 -16.74
N TYR A 101 -2.92 28.52 -17.47
CA TYR A 101 -2.25 27.36 -16.89
C TYR A 101 -0.98 27.77 -16.13
N ARG A 102 -0.15 28.64 -16.71
CA ARG A 102 1.04 29.19 -16.04
C ARG A 102 0.68 30.04 -14.82
N ARG A 103 -0.36 30.87 -14.88
CA ARG A 103 -0.84 31.65 -13.73
C ARG A 103 -1.36 30.74 -12.62
N LYS A 104 -2.19 29.74 -12.95
CA LYS A 104 -2.72 28.75 -12.00
C LYS A 104 -1.61 27.91 -11.38
N SER A 105 -0.63 27.47 -12.18
CA SER A 105 0.56 26.77 -11.70
C SER A 105 1.43 27.65 -10.78
N LYS A 106 1.71 28.89 -11.18
CA LYS A 106 2.43 29.86 -10.33
C LYS A 106 1.66 30.19 -9.05
N GLN A 107 0.34 30.26 -9.10
CA GLN A 107 -0.51 30.48 -7.93
C GLN A 107 -0.44 29.29 -6.97
N ALA A 108 -0.61 28.06 -7.47
CA ALA A 108 -0.45 26.84 -6.68
C ALA A 108 0.94 26.75 -6.04
N LEU A 109 2.00 27.09 -6.78
CA LEU A 109 3.37 27.10 -6.25
C LEU A 109 3.57 28.18 -5.18
N ARG A 110 2.94 29.35 -5.32
CA ARG A 110 2.99 30.41 -4.30
C ARG A 110 2.25 30.00 -3.04
N ASP A 111 1.08 29.38 -3.17
CA ASP A 111 0.30 28.90 -2.04
C ASP A 111 1.05 27.77 -1.32
N TYR A 112 1.69 26.86 -2.07
CA TYR A 112 2.63 25.88 -1.54
C TYR A 112 3.76 26.53 -0.72
N LYS A 113 4.47 27.51 -1.30
CA LYS A 113 5.57 28.21 -0.60
C LYS A 113 5.10 28.93 0.66
N LYS A 114 3.90 29.51 0.66
CA LYS A 114 3.32 30.15 1.85
C LYS A 114 3.08 29.15 2.98
N VAL A 115 2.45 28.02 2.68
CA VAL A 115 2.19 26.95 3.67
C VAL A 115 3.51 26.39 4.20
N GLN A 116 4.50 26.19 3.32
CA GLN A 116 5.83 25.73 3.72
C GLN A 116 6.52 26.72 4.67
N ILE A 117 6.55 28.02 4.35
CA ILE A 117 7.17 29.05 5.21
C ILE A 117 6.44 29.17 6.56
N GLN A 118 5.10 29.07 6.57
CA GLN A 118 4.34 29.06 7.82
C GLN A 118 4.73 27.88 8.69
N LEU A 119 4.81 26.68 8.11
CA LEU A 119 5.26 25.49 8.82
C LEU A 119 6.71 25.63 9.31
N GLU A 120 7.59 26.24 8.52
CA GLU A 120 8.99 26.50 8.91
C GLU A 120 9.10 27.50 10.07
N ASN A 121 8.30 28.55 10.06
CA ASN A 121 8.25 29.51 11.17
C ASN A 121 7.78 28.84 12.46
N LEU A 122 6.77 27.97 12.36
CA LEU A 122 6.29 27.16 13.49
C LEU A 122 7.32 26.13 13.95
N GLU A 123 7.96 25.42 13.02
CA GLU A 123 9.02 24.48 13.36
C GLU A 123 10.20 25.20 14.03
N SER A 124 10.52 26.41 13.57
CA SER A 124 11.56 27.24 14.19
C SER A 124 11.17 27.72 15.59
N SER A 125 9.90 28.05 15.84
CA SER A 125 9.44 28.49 17.16
C SER A 125 9.38 27.34 18.17
N VAL A 126 9.12 26.12 17.72
CA VAL A 126 9.10 24.91 18.59
C VAL A 126 10.48 24.27 18.68
N ARG A 127 11.46 24.63 17.83
CA ARG A 127 12.79 23.99 17.75
C ARG A 127 13.50 23.87 19.09
N ASP A 128 13.52 24.94 19.89
CA ASP A 128 14.22 24.93 21.17
C ASP A 128 13.50 24.05 22.19
N ARG A 129 12.16 24.01 22.12
CA ARG A 129 11.35 23.05 22.88
C ARG A 129 11.63 21.62 22.44
N CYS A 130 11.68 21.33 21.14
CA CYS A 130 12.04 20.02 20.61
C CYS A 130 13.44 19.60 21.06
N LYS A 131 14.43 20.50 21.01
CA LYS A 131 15.79 20.20 21.46
C LYS A 131 15.82 19.85 22.94
N LYS A 132 15.09 20.60 23.77
CA LYS A 132 14.96 20.32 25.20
C LYS A 132 14.28 18.97 25.42
N GLU A 133 13.10 18.75 24.85
CA GLU A 133 12.35 17.48 24.97
C GLU A 133 13.13 16.28 24.41
N PHE A 134 13.92 16.48 23.36
CA PHE A 134 14.84 15.49 22.82
C PHE A 134 16.00 15.20 23.78
N THR A 135 16.58 16.23 24.39
CA THR A 135 17.65 16.04 25.39
C THR A 135 17.11 15.29 26.60
N ASP A 136 15.95 15.68 27.11
CA ASP A 136 15.25 14.98 28.20
C ASP A 136 14.99 13.52 27.83
N LEU A 137 14.46 13.27 26.61
CA LEU A 137 14.24 11.92 26.11
C LEU A 137 15.54 11.14 26.00
N MET A 138 16.63 11.75 25.52
CA MET A 138 17.92 11.09 25.40
C MET A 138 18.52 10.76 26.76
N THR A 139 18.36 11.61 27.77
CA THR A 139 18.75 11.30 29.15
C THR A 139 18.00 10.08 29.66
N GLU A 140 16.67 10.06 29.54
CA GLU A 140 15.86 8.91 29.97
C GLU A 140 16.10 7.65 29.12
N MET A 141 16.38 7.80 27.82
CA MET A 141 16.78 6.70 26.95
C MET A 141 18.18 6.18 27.26
N THR A 142 19.08 7.00 27.79
CA THR A 142 20.41 6.55 28.23
C THR A 142 20.29 5.66 29.45
N ASP A 143 19.45 6.05 30.42
CA ASP A 143 19.11 5.20 31.58
C ASP A 143 18.49 3.89 31.09
N LEU A 144 17.58 3.96 30.13
CA LEU A 144 16.98 2.76 29.55
C LEU A 144 17.98 1.91 28.75
N THR A 145 18.92 2.52 28.04
CA THR A 145 19.97 1.83 27.28
C THR A 145 20.92 1.13 28.24
N SER A 146 21.21 1.73 29.39
CA SER A 146 21.92 1.07 30.49
C SER A 146 21.17 -0.17 30.98
N ASP A 147 19.85 -0.10 31.14
CA ASP A 147 19.05 -1.28 31.51
C ASP A 147 19.02 -2.34 30.39
N LEU A 148 19.02 -1.91 29.12
CA LEU A 148 19.09 -2.80 27.96
C LEU A 148 20.41 -3.57 27.89
N LEU A 149 21.52 -3.02 28.40
CA LEU A 149 22.78 -3.76 28.53
C LEU A 149 22.64 -4.97 29.49
N GLY A 150 21.70 -4.90 30.44
CA GLY A 150 21.38 -6.00 31.37
C GLY A 150 20.34 -6.98 30.84
N SER A 151 19.20 -6.50 30.33
CA SER A 151 18.08 -7.35 29.91
C SER A 151 18.12 -7.79 28.44
N GLY A 152 18.87 -7.08 27.60
CA GLY A 152 18.82 -7.22 26.15
C GLY A 152 17.53 -6.70 25.51
N ILE A 153 17.52 -6.62 24.18
CA ILE A 153 16.32 -6.36 23.39
C ILE A 153 15.47 -7.65 23.36
N PRO A 154 14.15 -7.58 23.63
CA PRO A 154 13.29 -8.76 23.68
C PRO A 154 12.92 -9.24 22.26
N PHE A 155 13.90 -9.71 21.50
CA PHE A 155 13.67 -10.31 20.19
C PHE A 155 12.81 -11.57 20.32
N LEU A 156 11.85 -11.72 19.41
CA LEU A 156 11.19 -13.00 19.22
C LEU A 156 12.18 -14.01 18.66
N ASP A 157 11.97 -15.27 18.99
CA ASP A 157 12.64 -16.34 18.29
C ASP A 157 12.19 -16.41 16.82
N TYR A 158 12.92 -17.17 16.02
CA TYR A 158 12.62 -17.29 14.60
C TYR A 158 11.23 -17.86 14.34
N LYS A 159 10.79 -18.82 15.17
CA LYS A 159 9.50 -19.50 15.01
C LYS A 159 8.35 -18.52 15.17
N LEU A 160 8.29 -17.77 16.27
CA LEU A 160 7.26 -16.78 16.53
C LEU A 160 7.34 -15.62 15.52
N TYR A 161 8.53 -15.17 15.14
CA TYR A 161 8.71 -14.20 14.06
C TYR A 161 8.08 -14.69 12.75
N ALA A 162 8.41 -15.91 12.33
CA ALA A 162 7.92 -16.51 11.10
C ALA A 162 6.40 -16.69 11.14
N GLU A 163 5.84 -17.18 12.24
CA GLU A 163 4.40 -17.34 12.41
C GLU A 163 3.64 -16.01 12.34
N ARG A 164 4.13 -14.96 13.02
CA ARG A 164 3.53 -13.62 12.99
C ARG A 164 3.57 -13.01 11.58
N VAL A 165 4.62 -13.26 10.80
CA VAL A 165 4.76 -12.75 9.42
C VAL A 165 3.98 -13.58 8.39
N PHE A 166 3.96 -14.91 8.55
CA PHE A 166 3.29 -15.81 7.62
C PHE A 166 1.77 -15.79 7.82
N PHE A 167 1.30 -15.71 9.07
CA PHE A 167 -0.12 -15.75 9.43
C PHE A 167 -0.55 -14.53 10.25
N PRO A 168 -0.37 -13.30 9.74
CA PRO A 168 -0.73 -12.09 10.49
C PRO A 168 -2.22 -12.07 10.84
N GLY A 169 -2.54 -11.58 12.04
CA GLY A 169 -3.92 -11.41 12.51
C GLY A 169 -4.56 -12.63 13.20
N HIS A 170 -3.82 -13.73 13.40
CA HIS A 170 -4.28 -14.83 14.26
C HIS A 170 -3.75 -14.64 15.68
N GLN A 171 -4.61 -14.76 16.70
CA GLN A 171 -4.18 -14.70 18.11
C GLN A 171 -3.27 -15.87 18.47
N GLU A 172 -3.56 -17.06 17.93
CA GLU A 172 -2.72 -18.25 18.01
C GLU A 172 -2.36 -18.75 16.60
N SER A 173 -1.13 -19.21 16.40
CA SER A 173 -0.68 -19.72 15.11
C SER A 173 -1.59 -20.86 14.63
N PRO A 174 -2.08 -20.83 13.37
CA PRO A 174 -2.86 -21.94 12.79
C PRO A 174 -2.13 -23.29 12.85
N LEU A 175 -0.80 -23.27 13.01
CA LEU A 175 0.08 -24.43 13.04
C LEU A 175 0.06 -25.17 14.38
N HIS A 176 -0.50 -24.58 15.45
CA HIS A 176 -0.65 -25.24 16.75
C HIS A 176 -1.88 -26.14 16.85
N ARG A 177 -2.75 -26.15 15.84
CA ARG A 177 -3.95 -26.98 15.83
C ARG A 177 -3.59 -28.45 15.67
N ASP A 178 -4.18 -29.32 16.49
CA ASP A 178 -4.15 -30.76 16.23
C ASP A 178 -4.86 -31.04 14.89
N LEU A 179 -4.43 -32.10 14.20
CA LEU A 179 -4.97 -32.48 12.90
C LEU A 179 -6.47 -32.80 12.95
N GLY A 180 -7.03 -33.01 14.15
CA GLY A 180 -8.44 -33.35 14.34
C GLY A 180 -8.80 -34.73 13.79
N VAL A 181 -7.80 -35.61 13.64
CA VAL A 181 -7.93 -36.96 13.08
C VAL A 181 -7.97 -37.97 14.24
N PRO A 182 -8.91 -38.95 14.24
CA PRO A 182 -8.92 -40.04 15.20
C PRO A 182 -7.58 -40.78 15.27
N GLU A 183 -7.15 -41.19 16.47
CA GLU A 183 -5.82 -41.78 16.67
C GLU A 183 -5.55 -43.02 15.81
N SER A 184 -6.58 -43.84 15.56
CA SER A 184 -6.48 -45.02 14.70
C SER A 184 -6.13 -44.70 13.24
N ARG A 185 -6.49 -43.50 12.77
CA ARG A 185 -6.25 -43.03 11.39
C ARG A 185 -5.02 -42.15 11.26
N ARG A 186 -4.49 -41.64 12.38
CA ARG A 186 -3.34 -40.73 12.42
C ARG A 186 -2.15 -41.28 11.60
N PRO A 187 -1.73 -42.56 11.70
CA PRO A 187 -0.62 -43.09 10.91
C PRO A 187 -0.86 -43.05 9.40
N THR A 188 -2.06 -43.42 8.94
CA THR A 188 -2.42 -43.45 7.51
C THR A 188 -2.48 -42.03 6.93
N VAL A 189 -3.07 -41.09 7.67
CA VAL A 189 -3.12 -39.69 7.25
C VAL A 189 -1.71 -39.10 7.20
N GLU A 190 -0.88 -39.37 8.21
CA GLU A 190 0.53 -38.92 8.21
C GLU A 190 1.33 -39.48 7.03
N GLN A 191 1.10 -40.74 6.67
CA GLN A 191 1.69 -41.35 5.47
C GLN A 191 1.23 -40.63 4.19
N GLY A 192 -0.06 -40.35 4.05
CA GLY A 192 -0.62 -39.60 2.93
C GLY A 192 -0.06 -38.17 2.83
N LEU A 193 0.10 -37.47 3.96
CA LEU A 193 0.73 -36.15 4.01
C LEU A 193 2.22 -36.21 3.66
N GLY A 194 2.93 -37.29 4.03
CA GLY A 194 4.29 -37.55 3.59
C GLY A 194 4.39 -37.72 2.06
N GLN A 195 3.44 -38.45 1.46
CA GLN A 195 3.34 -38.57 0.00
C GLN A 195 3.00 -37.24 -0.67
N LEU A 196 2.15 -36.41 -0.05
CA LEU A 196 1.85 -35.06 -0.52
C LEU A 196 3.11 -34.17 -0.51
N SER A 197 3.89 -34.20 0.57
CA SER A 197 5.19 -33.52 0.63
C SER A 197 6.12 -33.96 -0.50
N ASN A 198 6.13 -35.25 -0.82
CA ASN A 198 6.89 -35.78 -1.96
C ASN A 198 6.34 -35.32 -3.32
N LEU A 199 5.03 -35.14 -3.45
CA LEU A 199 4.40 -34.64 -4.67
C LEU A 199 4.69 -33.14 -4.88
N LEU A 200 4.70 -32.35 -3.79
CA LEU A 200 5.07 -30.93 -3.82
C LEU A 200 6.53 -30.68 -4.24
N ASN A 201 7.41 -31.69 -4.17
CA ASN A 201 8.78 -31.59 -4.71
C ASN A 201 8.84 -31.70 -6.25
N SER A 202 7.72 -32.01 -6.92
CA SER A 202 7.63 -31.94 -8.38
C SER A 202 7.35 -30.51 -8.80
N LYS A 203 8.34 -29.86 -9.44
CA LYS A 203 8.21 -28.49 -9.96
C LYS A 203 6.98 -28.32 -10.85
N LEU A 204 6.73 -29.29 -11.74
CA LEU A 204 5.57 -29.29 -12.63
C LEU A 204 4.25 -29.38 -11.86
N PHE A 205 4.16 -30.26 -10.84
CA PHE A 205 2.95 -30.36 -10.02
C PHE A 205 2.69 -29.06 -9.29
N LEU A 206 3.69 -28.51 -8.60
CA LEU A 206 3.54 -27.35 -7.75
C LEU A 206 3.16 -26.09 -8.54
N THR A 207 3.78 -25.85 -9.70
CA THR A 207 3.39 -24.71 -10.56
C THR A 207 1.99 -24.88 -11.12
N LYS A 208 1.62 -26.08 -11.62
CA LYS A 208 0.26 -26.37 -12.09
C LYS A 208 -0.78 -26.23 -10.99
N PHE A 209 -0.48 -26.71 -9.79
CA PHE A 209 -1.35 -26.59 -8.62
C PHE A 209 -1.65 -25.11 -8.31
N ILE A 210 -0.62 -24.27 -8.20
CA ILE A 210 -0.79 -22.83 -7.91
C ILE A 210 -1.59 -22.14 -9.01
N HIS A 211 -1.22 -22.32 -10.28
CA HIS A 211 -1.93 -21.72 -11.41
C HIS A 211 -3.39 -22.16 -11.49
N THR A 212 -3.67 -23.43 -11.20
CA THR A 212 -5.03 -23.97 -11.19
C THR A 212 -5.87 -23.32 -10.09
N LEU A 213 -5.33 -23.18 -8.87
CA LEU A 213 -6.02 -22.48 -7.78
C LEU A 213 -6.31 -21.02 -8.12
N GLU A 214 -5.33 -20.30 -8.67
CA GLU A 214 -5.46 -18.87 -8.99
C GLU A 214 -6.49 -18.58 -10.09
N SER A 215 -6.70 -19.53 -11.00
CA SER A 215 -7.73 -19.42 -12.05
C SER A 215 -9.16 -19.54 -11.52
N GLN A 216 -9.35 -20.02 -10.28
CA GLN A 216 -10.68 -20.20 -9.70
C GLN A 216 -11.27 -18.88 -9.19
N ARG A 217 -12.51 -18.57 -9.61
CA ARG A 217 -13.22 -17.36 -9.16
C ARG A 217 -13.50 -17.33 -7.66
N THR A 218 -13.65 -18.51 -7.05
CA THR A 218 -13.91 -18.68 -5.61
C THR A 218 -12.65 -18.60 -4.75
N PHE A 219 -11.47 -18.52 -5.36
CA PHE A 219 -10.20 -18.39 -4.64
C PHE A 219 -9.96 -16.91 -4.31
N SER A 220 -10.16 -16.53 -3.04
CA SER A 220 -10.11 -15.14 -2.59
C SER A 220 -8.68 -14.63 -2.38
N ALA A 221 -8.50 -13.31 -2.20
CA ALA A 221 -7.18 -12.76 -1.87
C ALA A 221 -6.63 -13.29 -0.54
N ARG A 222 -7.52 -13.55 0.43
CA ARG A 222 -7.18 -14.19 1.71
C ARG A 222 -6.71 -15.63 1.50
N ASP A 223 -7.39 -16.40 0.66
CA ASP A 223 -6.98 -17.77 0.33
C ASP A 223 -5.61 -17.81 -0.35
N ARG A 224 -5.34 -16.91 -1.30
CA ARG A 224 -4.02 -16.78 -1.95
C ARG A 224 -2.91 -16.57 -0.93
N ALA A 225 -3.12 -15.62 -0.01
CA ALA A 225 -2.14 -15.31 1.01
C ALA A 225 -1.93 -16.48 1.98
N TYR A 226 -3.02 -17.16 2.36
CA TYR A 226 -2.96 -18.30 3.27
C TYR A 226 -2.25 -19.50 2.63
N VAL A 227 -2.61 -19.89 1.41
CA VAL A 227 -1.94 -20.97 0.66
C VAL A 227 -0.46 -20.67 0.45
N ALA A 228 -0.09 -19.43 0.12
CA ALA A 228 1.32 -19.04 0.00
C ALA A 228 2.10 -19.27 1.30
N SER A 229 1.53 -18.89 2.44
CA SER A 229 2.15 -19.11 3.75
C SER A 229 2.24 -20.59 4.12
N LEU A 230 1.20 -21.38 3.84
CA LEU A 230 1.25 -22.83 4.05
C LEU A 230 2.32 -23.51 3.16
N LEU A 231 2.43 -23.10 1.89
CA LEU A 231 3.47 -23.58 0.98
C LEU A 231 4.87 -23.20 1.46
N THR A 232 5.03 -21.98 1.99
CA THR A 232 6.29 -21.52 2.59
C THR A 232 6.69 -22.45 3.75
N VAL A 233 5.76 -22.76 4.64
CA VAL A 233 6.01 -23.66 5.78
C VAL A 233 6.30 -25.09 5.31
N ALA A 234 5.53 -25.62 4.36
CA ALA A 234 5.72 -26.97 3.83
C ALA A 234 7.06 -27.17 3.12
N LEU A 235 7.57 -26.12 2.46
CA LEU A 235 8.83 -26.12 1.71
C LEU A 235 10.00 -25.51 2.49
N HIS A 236 9.79 -25.14 3.76
CA HIS A 236 10.76 -24.38 4.56
C HIS A 236 12.09 -25.12 4.74
N GLY A 237 12.07 -26.45 4.87
CA GLY A 237 13.28 -27.26 4.94
C GLY A 237 14.05 -27.41 3.62
N LYS A 238 13.58 -26.79 2.53
CA LYS A 238 14.15 -26.90 1.17
C LYS A 238 14.18 -25.53 0.48
N LEU A 239 14.80 -24.54 1.11
CA LEU A 239 14.74 -23.15 0.64
C LEU A 239 15.37 -22.94 -0.76
N GLU A 240 16.32 -23.77 -1.17
CA GLU A 240 16.86 -23.77 -2.53
C GLU A 240 15.77 -24.08 -3.57
N TYR A 241 15.04 -25.19 -3.35
CA TYR A 241 13.91 -25.57 -4.20
C TYR A 241 12.78 -24.55 -4.16
N PHE A 242 12.45 -24.04 -2.96
CA PHE A 242 11.47 -22.98 -2.79
C PHE A 242 11.85 -21.72 -3.59
N THR A 243 13.13 -21.35 -3.61
CA THR A 243 13.63 -20.19 -4.36
C THR A 243 13.54 -20.42 -5.87
N ASP A 244 13.85 -21.61 -6.37
CA ASP A 244 13.68 -21.97 -7.80
C ASP A 244 12.21 -21.88 -8.24
N ILE A 245 11.27 -22.35 -7.40
CA ILE A 245 9.83 -22.23 -7.65
C ILE A 245 9.41 -20.77 -7.65
N LEU A 246 9.85 -19.98 -6.67
CA LEU A 246 9.57 -18.55 -6.59
C LEU A 246 10.09 -17.81 -7.84
N ARG A 247 11.33 -18.09 -8.29
CA ARG A 247 11.89 -17.50 -9.52
C ARG A 247 11.05 -17.82 -10.75
N THR A 248 10.60 -19.07 -10.87
CA THR A 248 9.78 -19.53 -12.00
C THR A 248 8.44 -18.81 -12.03
N LEU A 249 7.71 -18.82 -10.91
CA LEU A 249 6.40 -18.15 -10.81
C LEU A 249 6.52 -16.63 -10.96
N LEU A 250 7.62 -16.03 -10.48
CA LEU A 250 7.86 -14.60 -10.64
C LEU A 250 8.13 -14.25 -12.10
N SER A 251 8.86 -15.09 -12.84
CA SER A 251 9.06 -14.89 -14.28
C SER A 251 7.74 -14.98 -15.05
N ASP A 252 6.87 -15.95 -14.72
CA ASP A 252 5.51 -16.02 -15.26
C ASP A 252 4.72 -14.71 -14.97
N LEU A 253 4.83 -14.18 -13.75
CA LEU A 253 4.19 -12.93 -13.35
C LEU A 253 4.74 -11.73 -14.14
N VAL A 254 6.06 -11.65 -14.32
CA VAL A 254 6.70 -10.60 -15.14
C VAL A 254 6.12 -10.63 -16.54
N ALA A 255 6.10 -11.78 -17.20
CA ALA A 255 5.59 -11.92 -18.56
C ALA A 255 4.13 -11.42 -18.68
N GLN A 256 3.29 -11.72 -17.69
CA GLN A 256 1.90 -11.26 -17.64
C GLN A 256 1.77 -9.73 -17.51
N TYR A 257 2.60 -9.08 -16.69
CA TYR A 257 2.54 -7.62 -16.50
C TYR A 257 3.25 -6.85 -17.62
N VAL A 258 4.30 -7.41 -18.22
CA VAL A 258 4.96 -6.85 -19.40
C VAL A 258 3.96 -6.75 -20.57
N ALA A 259 3.11 -7.76 -20.75
CA ALA A 259 2.05 -7.73 -21.76
C ALA A 259 0.95 -6.70 -21.49
N LYS A 260 0.85 -6.19 -20.25
CA LYS A 260 -0.15 -5.20 -19.81
C LYS A 260 0.52 -3.85 -19.54
N ASN A 261 0.87 -3.61 -18.29
CA ASN A 261 1.61 -2.44 -17.86
C ASN A 261 2.65 -2.91 -16.83
N PRO A 262 3.95 -2.91 -17.19
CA PRO A 262 4.98 -3.42 -16.31
C PRO A 262 5.08 -2.61 -15.01
N LYS A 263 4.74 -1.31 -15.00
CA LYS A 263 4.75 -0.47 -13.79
C LYS A 263 3.73 -0.90 -12.72
N LEU A 264 2.77 -1.76 -13.05
CA LEU A 264 1.79 -2.29 -12.10
C LEU A 264 2.24 -3.58 -11.41
N MET A 265 3.34 -4.19 -11.86
CA MET A 265 3.87 -5.42 -11.28
C MET A 265 4.20 -5.21 -9.79
N LEU A 266 3.83 -6.19 -8.96
CA LEU A 266 4.06 -6.18 -7.51
C LEU A 266 3.41 -5.01 -6.77
N ARG A 267 2.47 -4.26 -7.37
CA ARG A 267 1.86 -3.10 -6.69
C ARG A 267 0.84 -3.48 -5.60
N ARG A 268 0.18 -4.62 -5.73
CA ARG A 268 -0.84 -5.15 -4.80
C ARG A 268 -0.58 -6.63 -4.59
N THR A 269 -1.09 -7.25 -3.53
CA THR A 269 -0.96 -8.71 -3.36
C THR A 269 -2.17 -9.39 -3.98
N GLU A 270 -2.09 -9.65 -5.29
CA GLU A 270 -3.19 -10.23 -6.07
C GLU A 270 -2.92 -11.69 -6.45
N THR A 271 -1.68 -12.17 -6.25
CA THR A 271 -1.23 -13.53 -6.55
C THR A 271 -0.55 -14.22 -5.36
N VAL A 272 -0.51 -15.55 -5.38
CA VAL A 272 0.20 -16.42 -4.43
C VAL A 272 1.70 -16.08 -4.45
N VAL A 273 2.29 -15.90 -5.64
CA VAL A 273 3.73 -15.61 -5.79
C VAL A 273 4.16 -14.32 -5.09
N GLU A 274 3.30 -13.30 -5.05
CA GLU A 274 3.60 -12.04 -4.36
C GLU A 274 3.67 -12.21 -2.83
N LYS A 275 2.85 -13.09 -2.27
CA LYS A 275 2.94 -13.45 -0.84
C LYS A 275 4.11 -14.40 -0.59
N LEU A 276 4.39 -15.34 -1.49
CA LEU A 276 5.60 -16.19 -1.42
C LEU A 276 6.87 -15.35 -1.39
N LEU A 277 6.97 -14.33 -2.24
CA LEU A 277 8.08 -13.37 -2.24
C LEU A 277 8.23 -12.66 -0.90
N THR A 278 7.11 -12.20 -0.33
CA THR A 278 7.13 -11.52 0.98
C THR A 278 7.63 -12.45 2.08
N ASN A 279 7.21 -13.72 2.05
CA ASN A 279 7.66 -14.72 3.01
C ASN A 279 9.14 -15.08 2.80
N TRP A 280 9.59 -15.22 1.55
CA TRP A 280 11.00 -15.45 1.20
C TRP A 280 11.90 -14.33 1.72
N MET A 281 11.51 -13.07 1.49
CA MET A 281 12.22 -11.90 2.03
C MET A 281 12.30 -11.96 3.56
N SER A 282 11.21 -12.33 4.22
CA SER A 282 11.18 -12.48 5.67
C SER A 282 12.18 -13.52 6.19
N ILE A 283 12.29 -14.67 5.50
CA ILE A 283 13.23 -15.73 5.86
C ILE A 283 14.68 -15.26 5.66
N CYS A 284 14.99 -14.73 4.48
CA CYS A 284 16.35 -14.36 4.11
C CYS A 284 16.87 -13.12 4.86
N LEU A 285 15.99 -12.22 5.30
CA LEU A 285 16.36 -10.98 5.97
C LEU A 285 16.24 -11.03 7.48
N TYR A 286 15.80 -12.16 8.07
CA TYR A 286 15.62 -12.28 9.52
C TYR A 286 16.88 -11.92 10.31
N THR A 287 18.04 -12.46 9.93
CA THR A 287 19.32 -12.17 10.60
C THR A 287 19.68 -10.69 10.49
N PHE A 288 19.50 -10.08 9.33
CA PHE A 288 19.73 -8.65 9.13
C PHE A 288 18.75 -7.78 9.94
N VAL A 289 17.47 -8.19 10.03
CA VAL A 289 16.49 -7.53 10.89
C VAL A 289 16.91 -7.60 12.35
N ARG A 290 17.30 -8.78 12.83
CA ARG A 290 17.72 -8.98 14.22
C ARG A 290 19.01 -8.21 14.54
N ASP A 291 20.03 -8.35 13.71
CA ASP A 291 21.41 -7.96 14.06
C ASP A 291 21.77 -6.52 13.64
N ALA A 292 21.04 -5.92 12.69
CA ALA A 292 21.30 -4.55 12.23
C ALA A 292 20.13 -3.59 12.45
N VAL A 293 18.90 -4.00 12.07
CA VAL A 293 17.72 -3.12 12.11
C VAL A 293 17.03 -3.12 13.49
N GLY A 294 17.20 -4.18 14.25
CA GLY A 294 16.44 -4.44 15.47
C GLY A 294 16.64 -3.36 16.53
N GLU A 295 17.87 -2.98 16.79
CA GLU A 295 18.20 -1.91 17.75
C GLU A 295 17.56 -0.55 17.37
N PRO A 296 17.81 0.05 16.19
CA PRO A 296 17.21 1.34 15.84
C PRO A 296 15.68 1.28 15.76
N LEU A 297 15.10 0.16 15.32
CA LEU A 297 13.65 -0.02 15.31
C LEU A 297 13.08 -0.07 16.74
N TYR A 298 13.72 -0.82 17.63
CA TYR A 298 13.30 -0.92 19.03
C TYR A 298 13.45 0.41 19.75
N MET A 299 14.55 1.15 19.53
CA MET A 299 14.74 2.49 20.11
C MET A 299 13.70 3.48 19.60
N LEU A 300 13.32 3.43 18.32
CA LEU A 300 12.20 4.21 17.80
C LEU A 300 10.88 3.84 18.51
N PHE A 301 10.58 2.54 18.62
CA PHE A 301 9.38 2.05 19.32
C PHE A 301 9.32 2.53 20.77
N ARG A 302 10.43 2.43 21.52
CA ARG A 302 10.54 2.92 22.90
C ARG A 302 10.40 4.43 22.99
N GLY A 303 11.01 5.17 22.07
CA GLY A 303 10.86 6.61 21.93
C GLY A 303 9.41 7.04 21.74
N ILE A 304 8.70 6.35 20.85
CA ILE A 304 7.27 6.58 20.60
C ILE A 304 6.45 6.31 21.86
N LYS A 305 6.59 5.13 22.46
CA LYS A 305 5.84 4.74 23.68
C LYS A 305 6.04 5.76 24.79
N HIS A 306 7.30 6.10 25.08
CA HIS A 306 7.64 7.05 26.12
C HIS A 306 6.99 8.43 25.87
N GLN A 307 7.09 8.96 24.64
CA GLN A 307 6.51 10.27 24.32
C GLN A 307 4.98 10.27 24.38
N VAL A 308 4.32 9.20 23.95
CA VAL A 308 2.87 9.04 24.08
C VAL A 308 2.47 9.02 25.56
N ASP A 309 3.13 8.20 26.37
CA ASP A 309 2.80 7.98 27.79
C ASP A 309 3.09 9.21 28.68
N LYS A 310 3.89 10.17 28.20
CA LYS A 310 4.22 11.45 28.85
C LYS A 310 3.05 12.45 28.89
N GLY A 311 2.04 12.27 28.03
CA GLY A 311 0.90 13.17 27.94
C GLY A 311 -0.44 12.46 28.11
N PRO A 312 -1.54 13.20 28.31
CA PRO A 312 -2.87 12.63 28.43
C PRO A 312 -3.26 11.84 27.19
N VAL A 313 -3.84 10.66 27.44
CA VAL A 313 -4.42 9.78 26.43
C VAL A 313 -5.86 9.49 26.83
N ASP A 314 -6.80 9.83 25.96
CA ASP A 314 -8.21 9.50 26.15
C ASP A 314 -8.43 8.00 25.85
N SER A 315 -8.89 7.24 26.86
CA SER A 315 -8.99 5.77 26.79
C SER A 315 -10.15 5.30 25.91
N VAL A 316 -11.17 6.15 25.71
CA VAL A 316 -12.37 5.82 24.92
C VAL A 316 -12.18 6.16 23.44
N THR A 317 -11.72 7.37 23.13
CA THR A 317 -11.53 7.85 21.76
C THR A 317 -10.16 7.47 21.19
N GLY A 318 -9.20 7.10 22.05
CA GLY A 318 -7.82 6.85 21.66
C GLY A 318 -7.11 8.10 21.13
N LYS A 319 -7.50 9.30 21.58
CA LYS A 319 -6.81 10.56 21.22
C LYS A 319 -5.72 10.86 22.25
N ALA A 320 -4.55 11.27 21.77
CA ALA A 320 -3.38 11.55 22.61
C ALA A 320 -2.86 12.97 22.41
N LYS A 321 -2.31 13.57 23.47
CA LYS A 321 -1.66 14.89 23.40
C LYS A 321 -0.40 14.87 22.53
N TYR A 322 0.40 13.81 22.64
CA TYR A 322 1.62 13.61 21.87
C TYR A 322 1.40 12.51 20.83
N THR A 323 1.30 12.89 19.56
CA THR A 323 1.14 11.97 18.43
C THR A 323 1.70 12.62 17.16
N LEU A 324 1.92 11.81 16.12
CA LEU A 324 2.22 12.29 14.77
C LEU A 324 0.99 12.30 13.86
N ASN A 325 -0.13 11.77 14.32
CA ASN A 325 -1.34 11.59 13.52
C ASN A 325 -2.42 12.60 13.93
N ASP A 326 -2.75 13.55 13.05
CA ASP A 326 -3.75 14.60 13.34
C ASP A 326 -5.12 14.03 13.74
N ASN A 327 -5.53 12.90 13.16
CA ASN A 327 -6.83 12.29 13.48
C ASN A 327 -6.88 11.73 14.92
N ARG A 328 -5.72 11.40 15.50
CA ARG A 328 -5.58 10.91 16.89
C ARG A 328 -5.12 12.02 17.84
N LEU A 329 -5.06 13.28 17.39
CA LEU A 329 -4.61 14.38 18.25
C LEU A 329 -5.70 14.79 19.23
N LEU A 330 -5.35 14.84 20.52
CA LEU A 330 -6.20 15.39 21.56
C LEU A 330 -6.23 16.92 21.45
N ARG A 331 -7.39 17.44 21.02
CA ARG A 331 -7.60 18.87 20.77
C ARG A 331 -8.07 19.64 22.01
N GLU A 332 -8.65 18.97 22.99
CA GLU A 332 -9.02 19.63 24.24
C GLU A 332 -7.78 19.97 25.06
N ASP A 333 -7.87 21.08 25.81
CA ASP A 333 -6.83 21.49 26.73
C ASP A 333 -7.12 20.90 28.11
N VAL A 334 -6.62 19.68 28.29
CA VAL A 334 -6.76 18.94 29.55
C VAL A 334 -5.65 19.39 30.48
N GLU A 335 -6.02 19.94 31.64
CA GLU A 335 -5.09 20.15 32.74
C GLU A 335 -4.75 18.81 33.38
N TYR A 336 -3.46 18.55 33.61
CA TYR A 336 -2.99 17.34 34.26
C TYR A 336 -1.71 17.61 35.05
N ARG A 337 -1.43 16.74 36.00
CA ARG A 337 -0.23 16.75 36.84
C ARG A 337 0.46 15.39 36.78
N PRO A 338 1.78 15.36 36.54
CA PRO A 338 2.54 14.12 36.68
C PRO A 338 2.59 13.71 38.15
N LEU A 339 2.42 12.41 38.41
CA LEU A 339 2.55 11.78 39.71
C LEU A 339 3.61 10.67 39.63
N THR A 340 4.30 10.43 40.74
CA THR A 340 5.21 9.30 40.92
C THR A 340 4.64 8.37 41.98
N LEU A 341 4.12 7.22 41.55
CA LEU A 341 3.60 6.20 42.45
C LEU A 341 4.73 5.27 42.92
N ASN A 342 4.63 4.77 44.15
CA ASN A 342 5.50 3.72 44.66
C ASN A 342 4.82 2.36 44.47
N ALA A 343 5.12 1.67 43.36
CA ALA A 343 4.43 0.45 42.94
C ALA A 343 5.04 -0.82 43.55
N LEU A 344 4.19 -1.73 44.00
CA LEU A 344 4.55 -3.01 44.62
C LEU A 344 3.95 -4.17 43.85
N LEU A 345 4.64 -5.31 43.84
CA LEU A 345 4.09 -6.59 43.39
C LEU A 345 3.64 -7.40 44.60
N ALA A 346 2.35 -7.64 44.76
CA ALA A 346 1.84 -8.43 45.88
C ALA A 346 1.96 -9.93 45.57
N VAL A 347 3.13 -10.53 45.84
CA VAL A 347 3.36 -11.97 45.70
C VAL A 347 2.93 -12.71 46.97
N GLY A 348 1.63 -12.96 47.11
CA GLY A 348 1.05 -13.85 48.13
C GLY A 348 1.31 -13.49 49.61
N PRO A 349 0.62 -14.14 50.56
CA PRO A 349 0.85 -13.91 51.98
C PRO A 349 2.12 -14.67 52.40
N GLY A 350 3.27 -13.99 52.43
CA GLY A 350 4.52 -14.56 52.96
C GLY A 350 5.84 -14.01 52.40
N ALA A 351 5.82 -13.24 51.31
CA ALA A 351 6.99 -12.49 50.86
C ALA A 351 7.09 -11.18 51.66
N GLY A 352 8.23 -10.92 52.32
CA GLY A 352 8.48 -9.67 53.03
C GLY A 352 8.25 -8.44 52.13
N GLU A 353 8.02 -7.27 52.75
CA GLU A 353 7.74 -6.01 52.05
C GLU A 353 8.73 -5.78 50.90
N ALA A 354 8.29 -6.02 49.67
CA ALA A 354 9.09 -5.75 48.48
C ALA A 354 9.40 -4.25 48.44
N GLN A 355 10.63 -3.90 48.06
CA GLN A 355 10.99 -2.50 47.84
C GLN A 355 10.17 -1.98 46.65
N GLY A 356 9.40 -0.91 46.87
CA GLY A 356 8.56 -0.34 45.82
C GLY A 356 9.35 0.33 44.71
N VAL A 357 8.82 0.25 43.50
CA VAL A 357 9.41 0.78 42.28
C VAL A 357 8.71 2.09 41.92
N PRO A 358 9.43 3.21 41.69
CA PRO A 358 8.81 4.46 41.28
C PRO A 358 8.23 4.36 39.86
N VAL A 359 6.96 4.71 39.70
CA VAL A 359 6.24 4.69 38.42
C VAL A 359 5.67 6.07 38.13
N LYS A 360 6.09 6.68 37.02
CA LYS A 360 5.55 7.96 36.53
C LYS A 360 4.20 7.71 35.86
N VAL A 361 3.15 8.40 36.32
CA VAL A 361 1.79 8.39 35.78
C VAL A 361 1.24 9.82 35.72
N LEU A 362 0.05 10.01 35.18
CA LEU A 362 -0.68 11.28 35.19
C LEU A 362 -1.90 11.15 36.10
N ASP A 363 -2.25 12.22 36.82
CA ASP A 363 -3.49 12.26 37.62
C ASP A 363 -4.74 11.99 36.77
N CYS A 364 -4.72 12.39 35.49
CA CYS A 364 -5.76 12.12 34.53
C CYS A 364 -5.69 10.73 33.86
N ASP A 365 -4.77 9.83 34.25
CA ASP A 365 -4.79 8.46 33.73
C ASP A 365 -5.96 7.67 34.35
N THR A 366 -6.65 6.87 33.53
CA THR A 366 -7.57 5.84 34.01
C THR A 366 -6.84 4.80 34.86
N ILE A 367 -7.58 4.02 35.65
CA ILE A 367 -6.96 2.97 36.48
C ILE A 367 -6.33 1.89 35.60
N SER A 368 -6.94 1.54 34.45
CA SER A 368 -6.33 0.63 33.48
C SER A 368 -5.03 1.20 32.89
N GLN A 369 -4.99 2.48 32.51
CA GLN A 369 -3.75 3.11 32.02
C GLN A 369 -2.66 3.15 33.09
N ALA A 370 -3.00 3.47 34.33
CA ALA A 370 -2.07 3.42 35.46
C ALA A 370 -1.54 2.00 35.69
N LYS A 371 -2.42 0.98 35.61
CA LYS A 371 -2.07 -0.44 35.72
C LYS A 371 -1.10 -0.87 34.61
N GLU A 372 -1.33 -0.48 33.36
CA GLU A 372 -0.40 -0.75 32.25
C GLU A 372 0.98 -0.13 32.49
N LYS A 373 1.03 1.14 32.91
CA LYS A 373 2.30 1.82 33.25
C LYS A 373 3.02 1.16 34.43
N MET A 374 2.27 0.68 35.43
CA MET A 374 2.82 -0.08 36.56
C MET A 374 3.39 -1.43 36.11
N LEU A 375 2.66 -2.18 35.28
CA LEU A 375 3.13 -3.45 34.72
C LEU A 375 4.42 -3.27 33.91
N ASP A 376 4.51 -2.21 33.10
CA ASP A 376 5.70 -1.91 32.30
C ASP A 376 6.95 -1.64 33.14
N GLN A 377 6.80 -1.03 34.33
CA GLN A 377 7.92 -0.77 35.23
C GLN A 377 8.23 -1.96 36.15
N LEU A 378 7.22 -2.62 36.71
CA LEU A 378 7.41 -3.77 37.61
C LEU A 378 7.97 -4.99 36.87
N TYR A 379 7.57 -5.18 35.61
CA TYR A 379 8.05 -6.26 34.73
C TYR A 379 9.01 -5.75 33.66
N LYS A 380 9.73 -4.66 33.94
CA LYS A 380 10.74 -4.11 33.04
C LYS A 380 11.80 -5.16 32.73
N GLY A 381 12.09 -5.36 31.44
CA GLY A 381 13.02 -6.39 30.97
C GLY A 381 12.42 -7.81 30.86
N VAL A 382 11.20 -8.04 31.37
CA VAL A 382 10.48 -9.31 31.22
C VAL A 382 9.66 -9.28 29.92
N PRO A 383 9.77 -10.30 29.05
CA PRO A 383 8.96 -10.42 27.83
C PRO A 383 7.46 -10.43 28.14
N VAL A 384 6.64 -9.83 27.27
CA VAL A 384 5.18 -9.71 27.48
C VAL A 384 4.51 -11.07 27.68
N THR A 385 4.95 -12.09 26.96
CA THR A 385 4.44 -13.47 27.09
C THR A 385 4.61 -14.09 28.48
N GLN A 386 5.52 -13.57 29.30
CA GLN A 386 5.78 -14.04 30.66
C GLN A 386 5.12 -13.16 31.73
N ARG A 387 4.49 -12.05 31.33
CA ARG A 387 3.81 -11.13 32.25
C ARG A 387 2.43 -11.66 32.61
N PRO A 388 1.91 -11.35 33.81
CA PRO A 388 0.53 -11.65 34.16
C PRO A 388 -0.43 -10.89 33.22
N ASP A 389 -1.54 -11.53 32.88
CA ASP A 389 -2.62 -10.88 32.12
C ASP A 389 -3.16 -9.69 32.95
N PRO A 390 -3.16 -8.46 32.42
CA PRO A 390 -3.68 -7.29 33.12
C PRO A 390 -5.10 -7.46 33.68
N ARG A 391 -5.92 -8.32 33.07
CA ARG A 391 -7.31 -8.62 33.51
C ARG A 391 -7.38 -9.45 34.79
N THR A 392 -6.29 -10.13 35.13
CA THR A 392 -6.20 -10.94 36.36
C THR A 392 -5.74 -10.15 37.58
N LEU A 393 -5.48 -8.85 37.41
CA LEU A 393 -4.89 -7.98 38.41
C LEU A 393 -5.76 -6.75 38.67
N ASP A 394 -5.91 -6.45 39.96
CA ASP A 394 -6.50 -5.21 40.47
C ASP A 394 -5.40 -4.26 40.98
N VAL A 395 -5.69 -2.96 40.97
CA VAL A 395 -4.82 -1.94 41.54
C VAL A 395 -5.29 -1.62 42.95
N GLU A 396 -4.46 -1.92 43.95
CA GLU A 396 -4.72 -1.62 45.36
C GLU A 396 -3.94 -0.37 45.78
N TRP A 397 -4.64 0.68 46.21
CA TRP A 397 -4.02 1.82 46.88
C TRP A 397 -3.89 1.57 48.39
N ARG A 398 -2.66 1.65 48.90
CA ARG A 398 -2.31 1.46 50.31
C ARG A 398 -2.16 2.82 51.00
N SER A 399 -3.28 3.45 51.31
CA SER A 399 -3.30 4.74 51.99
C SER A 399 -3.14 4.51 53.49
N GLY A 400 -1.90 4.35 53.98
CA GLY A 400 -1.58 3.79 55.30
C GLY A 400 -2.56 4.09 56.46
N VAL A 401 -3.06 5.33 56.59
CA VAL A 401 -3.99 5.76 57.66
C VAL A 401 -5.46 5.35 57.42
N ALA A 402 -5.86 5.12 56.16
CA ALA A 402 -7.22 4.80 55.71
C ALA A 402 -7.39 3.33 55.24
N GLY A 403 -6.33 2.52 55.31
CA GLY A 403 -6.35 1.10 54.91
C GLY A 403 -6.04 0.88 53.43
N HIS A 404 -6.57 -0.22 52.89
CA HIS A 404 -6.37 -0.66 51.50
C HIS A 404 -7.64 -0.41 50.69
N LEU A 405 -7.51 0.20 49.51
CA LEU A 405 -8.63 0.46 48.60
C LEU A 405 -8.34 -0.09 47.20
N ILE A 406 -9.21 -0.95 46.69
CA ILE A 406 -9.15 -1.40 45.29
C ILE A 406 -9.69 -0.29 44.39
N LEU A 407 -8.88 0.13 43.43
CA LEU A 407 -9.24 1.10 42.40
C LEU A 407 -9.70 0.35 41.16
N SER A 408 -10.73 0.87 40.50
CA SER A 408 -11.23 0.36 39.22
C SER A 408 -11.66 1.51 38.30
N ASP A 409 -11.74 1.25 37.00
CA ASP A 409 -12.20 2.24 36.01
C ASP A 409 -13.68 2.62 36.21
N GLU A 410 -14.48 1.73 36.79
CA GLU A 410 -15.88 1.97 37.12
C GLU A 410 -16.23 1.34 38.46
N ASP A 411 -16.80 2.14 39.36
CA ASP A 411 -17.32 1.68 40.64
C ASP A 411 -18.56 2.49 41.07
N VAL A 412 -19.03 2.25 42.29
CA VAL A 412 -20.18 2.96 42.87
C VAL A 412 -19.96 4.46 43.05
N THR A 413 -18.71 4.94 42.93
CA THR A 413 -18.34 6.35 43.06
C THR A 413 -18.24 7.07 41.71
N SER A 414 -18.33 6.35 40.59
CA SER A 414 -18.17 6.91 39.24
C SER A 414 -19.16 8.04 38.92
N GLU A 415 -18.64 9.11 38.31
CA GLU A 415 -19.45 10.27 37.93
C GLU A 415 -20.37 9.94 36.74
N VAL A 416 -21.68 10.05 36.93
CA VAL A 416 -22.70 9.89 35.87
C VAL A 416 -23.34 11.24 35.55
N GLN A 417 -23.28 11.65 34.28
CA GLN A 417 -23.85 12.88 33.75
C GLN A 417 -24.80 12.57 32.60
N GLY A 418 -26.09 12.43 32.89
CA GLY A 418 -27.09 12.03 31.89
C GLY A 418 -26.81 10.63 31.36
N LEU A 419 -26.68 10.48 30.03
CA LEU A 419 -26.32 9.22 29.37
C LEU A 419 -24.81 8.94 29.35
N TRP A 420 -24.01 9.68 30.10
CA TRP A 420 -22.55 9.56 30.06
C TRP A 420 -21.99 9.18 31.42
N ARG A 421 -21.19 8.12 31.48
CA ARG A 421 -20.42 7.73 32.67
C ARG A 421 -18.95 8.05 32.46
N ARG A 422 -18.34 8.78 33.39
CA ARG A 422 -16.91 9.09 33.32
C ARG A 422 -16.10 7.92 33.88
N LEU A 423 -15.09 7.47 33.16
CA LEU A 423 -14.11 6.50 33.68
C LEU A 423 -13.33 7.12 34.84
N ASN A 424 -13.17 6.37 35.92
CA ASN A 424 -12.46 6.80 37.11
C ASN A 424 -10.95 6.93 36.81
N THR A 425 -10.35 8.00 37.32
CA THR A 425 -8.92 8.31 37.17
C THR A 425 -8.21 8.35 38.53
N LEU A 426 -6.88 8.45 38.54
CA LEU A 426 -6.14 8.68 39.79
C LEU A 426 -6.59 9.97 40.50
N GLN A 427 -6.95 11.01 39.73
CA GLN A 427 -7.52 12.26 40.23
C GLN A 427 -8.89 12.06 40.88
N HIS A 428 -9.74 11.19 40.33
CA HIS A 428 -11.06 10.85 40.90
C HIS A 428 -10.93 10.36 42.34
N TYR A 429 -10.02 9.41 42.57
CA TYR A 429 -9.72 8.88 43.90
C TYR A 429 -8.80 9.79 44.74
N LYS A 430 -8.34 10.92 44.18
CA LYS A 430 -7.42 11.88 44.81
C LYS A 430 -6.11 11.22 45.29
N VAL A 431 -5.58 10.30 44.48
CA VAL A 431 -4.31 9.63 44.78
C VAL A 431 -3.18 10.67 44.81
N PRO A 432 -2.46 10.83 45.94
CA PRO A 432 -1.40 11.83 46.04
C PRO A 432 -0.10 11.37 45.36
N ASP A 433 0.78 12.34 45.06
CA ASP A 433 2.15 12.04 44.63
C ASP A 433 2.90 11.27 45.72
N GLY A 434 3.70 10.27 45.33
CA GLY A 434 4.39 9.36 46.25
C GLY A 434 3.50 8.26 46.86
N ALA A 435 2.23 8.15 46.45
CA ALA A 435 1.32 7.13 46.98
C ALA A 435 1.84 5.70 46.73
N THR A 436 1.68 4.82 47.72
CA THR A 436 2.02 3.40 47.59
C THR A 436 0.85 2.61 47.02
N VAL A 437 1.08 1.93 45.90
CA VAL A 437 0.08 1.14 45.18
C VAL A 437 0.62 -0.27 44.93
N ALA A 438 -0.25 -1.28 44.89
CA ALA A 438 0.14 -2.66 44.66
C ALA A 438 -0.71 -3.29 43.55
N LEU A 439 -0.10 -4.13 42.71
CA LEU A 439 -0.84 -5.05 41.84
C LEU A 439 -1.17 -6.31 42.63
N VAL A 440 -2.46 -6.59 42.80
CA VAL A 440 -2.97 -7.74 43.55
C VAL A 440 -3.79 -8.65 42.64
N PRO A 441 -3.78 -9.98 42.82
CA PRO A 441 -4.67 -10.87 42.08
C PRO A 441 -6.14 -10.52 42.30
N CYS A 442 -6.92 -10.48 41.22
CA CYS A 442 -8.35 -10.20 41.31
C CYS A 442 -9.07 -11.33 42.07
N LEU A 443 -9.66 -11.01 43.23
CA LEU A 443 -10.35 -11.97 44.10
C LEU A 443 -11.83 -12.16 43.73
N THR A 444 -12.39 -11.25 42.93
CA THR A 444 -13.80 -11.25 42.53
C THR A 444 -13.91 -11.72 41.09
N LYS A 445 -14.49 -12.92 40.87
CA LYS A 445 -14.96 -13.32 39.53
C LYS A 445 -16.16 -12.45 39.15
N HIS A 446 -15.95 -11.19 38.81
CA HIS A 446 -16.97 -10.45 38.06
C HIS A 446 -17.17 -11.20 36.75
N VAL A 447 -18.43 -11.55 36.49
CA VAL A 447 -18.90 -12.29 35.33
C VAL A 447 -18.30 -11.65 34.08
N LEU A 448 -17.37 -12.36 33.44
CA LEU A 448 -16.89 -12.04 32.11
C LEU A 448 -18.10 -11.91 31.20
N ARG A 449 -18.35 -10.70 30.68
CA ARG A 449 -19.06 -10.55 29.43
C ARG A 449 -18.17 -11.20 28.37
N GLU A 450 -18.59 -12.38 27.90
CA GLU A 450 -17.92 -13.11 26.83
C GLU A 450 -17.71 -12.20 25.61
N ASN A 451 -16.48 -12.24 25.10
CA ASN A 451 -16.07 -12.08 23.71
C ASN A 451 -16.88 -11.13 22.81
N GLN A 452 -16.23 -10.04 22.42
CA GLN A 452 -16.05 -9.83 20.98
C GLN A 452 -14.55 -9.87 20.67
N ASP A 453 -14.21 -10.80 19.79
CA ASP A 453 -12.87 -11.05 19.27
C ASP A 453 -12.19 -9.77 18.80
N TYR A 454 -11.13 -9.36 19.51
CA TYR A 454 -10.30 -8.23 19.13
C TYR A 454 -9.40 -8.67 17.96
N VAL A 455 -9.88 -8.49 16.73
CA VAL A 455 -9.08 -8.53 15.51
C VAL A 455 -8.77 -7.09 15.10
N SER A 456 -7.47 -6.75 15.10
CA SER A 456 -6.99 -5.47 14.57
C SER A 456 -7.11 -5.49 13.04
N GLY A 457 -8.14 -4.81 12.53
CA GLY A 457 -8.37 -4.63 11.09
C GLY A 457 -9.86 -4.63 10.75
N GLU A 458 -10.34 -3.50 10.22
CA GLU A 458 -11.73 -3.27 9.74
C GLU A 458 -12.78 -2.98 10.81
N ARG A 459 -12.79 -1.75 11.33
CA ARG A 459 -14.02 -1.17 11.91
C ARG A 459 -15.00 -0.84 10.77
N THR A 460 -15.91 -1.77 10.48
CA THR A 460 -17.25 -1.39 10.01
C THR A 460 -18.07 -0.97 11.24
N PRO A 461 -18.88 0.10 11.16
CA PRO A 461 -19.73 0.51 12.28
C PRO A 461 -20.93 -0.42 12.32
N MET A 462 -20.81 -1.52 13.05
CA MET A 462 -21.95 -2.41 13.34
C MET A 462 -22.36 -2.22 14.79
N LEU A 463 -23.57 -1.67 14.93
CA LEU A 463 -24.51 -1.75 16.07
C LEU A 463 -23.90 -2.25 17.38
N GLU A 464 -23.57 -1.31 18.27
CA GLU A 464 -23.22 -1.61 19.65
C GLU A 464 -24.40 -2.33 20.33
N ASP A 465 -24.09 -3.48 20.92
CA ASP A 465 -24.95 -4.24 21.81
C ASP A 465 -25.50 -3.30 22.90
N VAL A 466 -26.82 -3.10 22.82
CA VAL A 466 -27.62 -2.39 23.81
C VAL A 466 -27.64 -3.26 25.07
N ASP A 467 -26.79 -2.94 26.06
CA ASP A 467 -26.93 -3.48 27.41
C ASP A 467 -27.11 -2.35 28.43
N GLU A 468 -28.10 -2.57 29.29
CA GLU A 468 -28.61 -1.79 30.43
C GLU A 468 -28.45 -0.25 30.41
N GLY A 469 -29.46 0.44 29.87
CA GLY A 469 -29.75 1.85 30.19
C GLY A 469 -29.21 2.91 29.23
N GLY A 470 -28.47 2.54 28.17
CA GLY A 470 -27.99 3.48 27.17
C GLY A 470 -26.92 4.46 27.67
N ILE A 471 -26.27 4.14 28.80
CA ILE A 471 -25.18 4.94 29.37
C ILE A 471 -23.88 4.61 28.63
N ARG A 472 -23.23 5.61 28.05
CA ARG A 472 -21.97 5.50 27.30
C ARG A 472 -20.77 5.95 28.17
N PRO A 473 -19.64 5.23 28.14
CA PRO A 473 -18.44 5.67 28.86
C PRO A 473 -17.74 6.84 28.14
N TRP A 474 -17.10 7.72 28.90
CA TRP A 474 -16.19 8.76 28.40
C TRP A 474 -15.01 8.97 29.37
N HIS A 475 -13.88 9.48 28.88
CA HIS A 475 -12.70 9.72 29.71
C HIS A 475 -12.36 11.21 29.84
N LEU A 476 -11.66 11.76 28.85
CA LEU A 476 -11.25 13.17 28.82
C LEU A 476 -12.22 13.98 27.96
N VAL A 477 -12.68 13.39 26.85
CA VAL A 477 -13.56 14.03 25.89
C VAL A 477 -14.81 13.17 25.70
N LYS A 478 -15.99 13.79 25.77
CA LYS A 478 -17.23 13.12 25.38
C LYS A 478 -17.24 12.92 23.87
N PRO A 479 -17.37 11.68 23.35
CA PRO A 479 -17.59 11.45 21.93
C PRO A 479 -18.76 12.30 21.45
N SER A 480 -18.58 13.09 20.40
CA SER A 480 -19.67 13.86 19.79
C SER A 480 -20.76 12.90 19.30
N GLU A 481 -22.01 13.11 19.71
CA GLU A 481 -23.19 12.45 19.12
C GLU A 481 -23.33 12.88 17.66
N GLU A 482 -22.65 12.21 16.72
CA GLU A 482 -23.02 12.04 15.29
C GLU A 482 -21.84 11.44 14.50
N PRO A 483 -21.91 10.17 14.09
CA PRO A 483 -21.42 9.76 12.79
C PRO A 483 -22.56 9.98 11.79
N GLU A 484 -22.51 11.03 10.95
CA GLU A 484 -23.42 11.09 9.80
C GLU A 484 -23.24 9.80 8.98
N PRO A 485 -24.30 8.98 8.79
CA PRO A 485 -24.19 7.83 7.93
C PRO A 485 -23.97 8.30 6.48
N PRO A 486 -23.20 7.54 5.66
CA PRO A 486 -23.02 7.88 4.26
C PRO A 486 -24.38 7.84 3.55
N ARG A 487 -24.99 9.00 3.32
CA ARG A 487 -26.25 9.08 2.59
C ARG A 487 -26.05 8.50 1.18
N PRO A 488 -26.93 7.59 0.71
CA PRO A 488 -26.85 7.06 -0.63
C PRO A 488 -27.10 8.19 -1.64
N ARG A 489 -26.19 8.29 -2.61
CA ARG A 489 -26.23 9.27 -3.71
C ARG A 489 -27.58 9.16 -4.44
N ARG A 490 -28.42 10.18 -4.30
CA ARG A 490 -29.41 10.54 -5.33
C ARG A 490 -29.00 11.90 -5.90
N GLY A 491 -28.85 11.92 -7.23
CA GLY A 491 -28.32 13.06 -7.95
C GLY A 491 -29.17 14.31 -7.80
N SER A 492 -28.51 15.42 -7.48
CA SER A 492 -28.94 16.74 -7.92
C SER A 492 -27.74 17.68 -7.93
N LEU A 493 -27.53 18.30 -9.09
CA LEU A 493 -26.50 19.28 -9.38
C LEU A 493 -26.81 20.59 -8.65
N ARG A 494 -26.17 20.84 -7.50
CA ARG A 494 -25.81 22.19 -7.02
C ARG A 494 -24.91 22.11 -5.79
N GLY A 495 -23.69 22.63 -5.95
CA GLY A 495 -22.86 23.19 -4.87
C GLY A 495 -22.57 22.29 -3.68
N GLY A 496 -21.79 21.23 -3.86
CA GLY A 496 -21.18 20.53 -2.73
C GLY A 496 -20.08 21.41 -2.11
N GLU A 497 -20.39 22.08 -1.00
CA GLU A 497 -19.39 22.48 -0.01
C GLU A 497 -18.75 21.19 0.50
N ARG A 498 -17.70 20.74 -0.20
CA ARG A 498 -16.70 19.85 0.39
C ARG A 498 -16.25 20.53 1.67
N GLU A 499 -16.47 19.84 2.79
CA GLU A 499 -15.89 20.13 4.10
C GLU A 499 -14.55 20.84 3.92
N ARG A 500 -14.58 22.17 4.07
CA ARG A 500 -13.36 22.97 4.10
C ARG A 500 -12.58 22.44 5.29
N ALA A 501 -11.36 21.96 5.06
CA ALA A 501 -10.41 21.66 6.12
C ALA A 501 -10.41 22.85 7.09
N LYS A 502 -11.05 22.69 8.26
CA LYS A 502 -11.01 23.70 9.32
C LYS A 502 -9.54 23.90 9.61
N ALA A 503 -9.05 25.11 9.38
CA ALA A 503 -7.65 25.45 9.64
C ALA A 503 -7.32 24.98 11.05
N ILE A 504 -6.40 24.03 11.17
CA ILE A 504 -6.01 23.47 12.45
C ILE A 504 -5.40 24.61 13.26
N PRO A 505 -5.94 24.92 14.45
CA PRO A 505 -5.33 25.90 15.33
C PRO A 505 -3.82 25.65 15.49
N GLU A 506 -3.04 26.72 15.38
CA GLU A 506 -1.58 26.72 15.40
C GLU A 506 -0.99 25.89 16.56
N ILE A 507 -1.67 25.92 17.72
CA ILE A 507 -1.33 25.16 18.93
C ILE A 507 -1.32 23.63 18.74
N TYR A 508 -2.10 23.09 17.82
CA TYR A 508 -2.13 21.65 17.54
C TYR A 508 -1.00 21.24 16.61
N LEU A 509 -0.67 22.10 15.64
CA LEU A 509 0.45 21.88 14.74
C LEU A 509 1.78 21.93 15.50
N THR A 510 1.90 22.79 16.51
CA THR A 510 3.08 22.82 17.39
C THR A 510 3.25 21.55 18.21
N ARG A 511 2.15 20.91 18.68
CA ARG A 511 2.21 19.59 19.36
C ARG A 511 2.73 18.49 18.43
N LEU A 512 2.22 18.42 17.19
CA LEU A 512 2.67 17.47 16.17
C LEU A 512 4.16 17.69 15.79
N LEU A 513 4.56 18.96 15.64
CA LEU A 513 5.95 19.34 15.35
C LEU A 513 6.90 19.02 16.52
N SER A 514 6.44 19.16 17.77
CA SER A 514 7.19 18.75 18.96
C SER A 514 7.47 17.24 18.92
N MET A 515 6.42 16.44 18.73
CA MET A 515 6.53 14.98 18.63
C MET A 515 7.45 14.57 17.46
N LYS A 516 7.29 15.19 16.30
CA LYS A 516 8.15 14.95 15.12
C LYS A 516 9.61 15.27 15.44
N GLY A 517 9.89 16.47 15.98
CA GLY A 517 11.24 16.92 16.29
C GLY A 517 11.94 16.02 17.30
N THR A 518 11.21 15.57 18.33
CA THR A 518 11.73 14.66 19.36
C THR A 518 12.02 13.25 18.81
N LEU A 519 11.25 12.75 17.85
CA LEU A 519 11.48 11.43 17.26
C LEU A 519 12.42 11.42 16.03
N GLN A 520 12.77 12.59 15.50
CA GLN A 520 13.44 12.73 14.20
C GLN A 520 14.74 11.92 14.10
N LYS A 521 15.58 11.93 15.15
CA LYS A 521 16.86 11.20 15.13
C LYS A 521 16.63 9.68 15.02
N PHE A 522 15.69 9.13 15.79
CA PHE A 522 15.38 7.70 15.74
C PHE A 522 14.85 7.26 14.37
N VAL A 523 14.03 8.11 13.73
CA VAL A 523 13.55 7.87 12.36
C VAL A 523 14.71 7.92 11.36
N ASP A 524 15.60 8.90 11.49
CA ASP A 524 16.79 9.03 10.64
C ASP A 524 17.73 7.83 10.77
N ASP A 525 18.01 7.40 12.00
CA ASP A 525 18.89 6.26 12.29
C ASP A 525 18.30 4.96 11.72
N LEU A 526 16.99 4.73 11.87
CA LEU A 526 16.30 3.57 11.29
C LEU A 526 16.35 3.59 9.76
N PHE A 527 16.02 4.72 9.12
CA PHE A 527 16.03 4.82 7.66
C PHE A 527 17.45 4.71 7.11
N GLN A 528 18.45 5.23 7.82
CA GLN A 528 19.85 5.09 7.45
C GLN A 528 20.27 3.61 7.46
N VAL A 529 19.90 2.82 8.47
CA VAL A 529 20.26 1.40 8.49
C VAL A 529 19.55 0.60 7.39
N ILE A 530 18.29 0.92 7.08
CA ILE A 530 17.51 0.21 6.05
C ILE A 530 17.94 0.61 4.62
N LEU A 531 18.23 1.90 4.38
CA LEU A 531 18.46 2.48 3.04
C LEU A 531 19.91 2.91 2.82
N SER A 532 20.89 2.29 3.49
CA SER A 532 22.30 2.54 3.22
C SER A 532 23.07 1.26 2.93
N THR A 533 24.16 1.46 2.19
CA THR A 533 25.19 0.48 1.85
C THR A 533 26.42 0.63 2.75
N SER A 534 26.33 1.42 3.83
CA SER A 534 27.41 1.59 4.81
C SER A 534 27.72 0.30 5.56
N ARG A 535 26.77 -0.64 5.57
CA ARG A 535 26.95 -2.03 6.00
C ARG A 535 26.82 -2.96 4.79
N PRO A 536 27.40 -4.17 4.84
CA PRO A 536 27.18 -5.17 3.78
C PRO A 536 25.68 -5.38 3.54
N VAL A 537 25.25 -5.18 2.29
CA VAL A 537 23.86 -5.43 1.90
C VAL A 537 23.59 -6.94 1.95
N PRO A 538 22.48 -7.40 2.54
CA PRO A 538 22.12 -8.82 2.53
C PRO A 538 22.14 -9.41 1.11
N LEU A 539 22.79 -10.56 0.95
CA LEU A 539 22.94 -11.22 -0.36
C LEU A 539 21.59 -11.41 -1.06
N ALA A 540 20.55 -11.77 -0.31
CA ALA A 540 19.19 -11.94 -0.85
C ALA A 540 18.62 -10.69 -1.52
N ILE A 541 18.93 -9.48 -1.02
CA ILE A 541 18.50 -8.22 -1.64
C ILE A 541 19.23 -8.04 -2.97
N LYS A 542 20.55 -8.23 -2.98
CA LYS A 542 21.37 -8.14 -4.20
C LYS A 542 20.92 -9.15 -5.24
N TYR A 543 20.83 -10.42 -4.86
CA TYR A 543 20.37 -11.52 -5.70
C TYR A 543 19.00 -11.25 -6.32
N PHE A 544 18.05 -10.78 -5.50
CA PHE A 544 16.71 -10.48 -5.99
C PHE A 544 16.67 -9.24 -6.90
N PHE A 545 17.47 -8.21 -6.61
CA PHE A 545 17.54 -7.02 -7.47
C PHE A 545 18.23 -7.31 -8.80
N ASP A 546 19.26 -8.16 -8.81
CA ASP A 546 19.88 -8.66 -10.03
C ASP A 546 18.88 -9.47 -10.87
N LEU A 547 18.09 -10.34 -10.24
CA LEU A 547 17.00 -11.05 -10.92
C LEU A 547 16.00 -10.09 -11.58
N LEU A 548 15.58 -9.02 -10.90
CA LEU A 548 14.67 -8.02 -11.49
C LEU A 548 15.31 -7.28 -12.67
N ASP A 549 16.61 -6.95 -12.57
CA ASP A 549 17.36 -6.28 -13.63
C ASP A 549 17.51 -7.21 -14.85
N GLU A 550 17.78 -8.49 -14.63
CA GLU A 550 17.83 -9.53 -15.68
C GLU A 550 16.46 -9.71 -16.36
N GLN A 551 15.38 -9.81 -15.59
CA GLN A 551 14.02 -9.92 -16.13
C GLN A 551 13.66 -8.69 -16.98
N ALA A 552 14.01 -7.48 -16.52
CA ALA A 552 13.82 -6.26 -17.29
C ALA A 552 14.60 -6.30 -18.60
N GLN A 553 15.86 -6.74 -18.59
CA GLN A 553 16.68 -6.87 -19.78
C GLN A 553 16.14 -7.92 -20.76
N GLN A 554 15.75 -9.11 -20.28
CA GLN A 554 15.19 -10.20 -21.08
C GLN A 554 13.90 -9.79 -21.82
N HIS A 555 13.08 -8.96 -21.18
CA HIS A 555 11.83 -8.44 -21.75
C HIS A 555 11.99 -7.10 -22.46
N GLY A 556 13.22 -6.60 -22.68
CA GLY A 556 13.48 -5.37 -23.44
C GLY A 556 13.03 -4.07 -22.75
N ILE A 557 12.91 -4.07 -21.41
CA ILE A 557 12.52 -2.89 -20.63
C ILE A 557 13.74 -2.01 -20.40
N SER A 558 13.83 -0.91 -21.15
CA SER A 558 14.90 0.09 -21.00
C SER A 558 14.59 1.19 -19.96
N ASP A 559 13.31 1.35 -19.60
CA ASP A 559 12.84 2.37 -18.65
C ASP A 559 13.29 2.09 -17.21
N GLN A 560 14.21 2.90 -16.70
CA GLN A 560 14.75 2.78 -15.33
C GLN A 560 13.67 3.01 -14.26
N ASP A 561 12.64 3.81 -14.56
CA ASP A 561 11.53 4.04 -13.62
C ASP A 561 10.77 2.75 -13.34
N THR A 562 10.58 1.92 -14.37
CA THR A 562 9.87 0.64 -14.24
C THR A 562 10.62 -0.30 -13.31
N VAL A 563 11.94 -0.43 -13.47
CA VAL A 563 12.79 -1.24 -12.62
C VAL A 563 12.83 -0.72 -11.18
N HIS A 564 12.93 0.60 -11.00
CA HIS A 564 12.83 1.24 -9.68
C HIS A 564 11.51 0.92 -9.00
N ILE A 565 10.40 0.97 -9.73
CA ILE A 565 9.07 0.62 -9.22
C ILE A 565 9.03 -0.86 -8.80
N TRP A 566 9.59 -1.78 -9.58
CA TRP A 566 9.66 -3.21 -9.22
C TRP A 566 10.44 -3.45 -7.93
N LYS A 567 11.63 -2.84 -7.80
CA LYS A 567 12.46 -2.90 -6.58
C LYS A 567 11.73 -2.32 -5.37
N THR A 568 11.05 -1.19 -5.55
CA THR A 568 10.27 -0.52 -4.49
C THR A 568 9.06 -1.35 -4.05
N ASN A 569 8.31 -1.88 -5.02
CA ASN A 569 7.12 -2.68 -4.78
C ASN A 569 7.43 -4.05 -4.18
N SER A 570 8.62 -4.61 -4.42
CA SER A 570 9.01 -5.94 -3.95
C SER A 570 9.58 -5.95 -2.53
N LEU A 571 10.41 -4.97 -2.17
CA LEU A 571 11.14 -4.96 -0.90
C LEU A 571 10.65 -3.84 0.04
N PRO A 572 10.87 -2.53 -0.20
CA PRO A 572 10.41 -1.47 0.69
C PRO A 572 8.93 -1.53 1.03
N LEU A 573 8.05 -1.62 0.04
CA LEU A 573 6.60 -1.49 0.26
C LEU A 573 5.93 -2.76 0.77
N ARG A 574 6.61 -3.91 0.71
CA ARG A 574 6.07 -5.20 1.17
C ARG A 574 6.71 -5.65 2.46
N PHE A 575 8.02 -5.66 2.53
CA PHE A 575 8.76 -6.14 3.68
C PHE A 575 9.00 -5.03 4.70
N TRP A 576 9.70 -3.96 4.31
CA TRP A 576 10.13 -2.93 5.27
C TRP A 576 8.96 -2.15 5.88
N ILE A 577 7.97 -1.76 5.08
CA ILE A 577 6.75 -1.14 5.61
C ILE A 577 6.06 -2.02 6.65
N ASN A 578 6.05 -3.34 6.44
CA ASN A 578 5.39 -4.27 7.35
C ASN A 578 6.15 -4.39 8.69
N ILE A 579 7.49 -4.44 8.65
CA ILE A 579 8.34 -4.46 9.84
C ILE A 579 8.27 -3.14 10.61
N ILE A 580 8.29 -1.99 9.94
CA ILE A 580 8.19 -0.67 10.57
C ILE A 580 6.83 -0.49 11.24
N LYS A 581 5.74 -0.90 10.56
CA LYS A 581 4.38 -0.76 11.09
C LYS A 581 4.07 -1.72 12.23
N ASN A 582 4.72 -2.88 12.27
CA ASN A 582 4.44 -3.93 13.23
C ASN A 582 5.70 -4.37 13.98
N PRO A 583 6.24 -3.56 14.91
CA PRO A 583 7.40 -3.93 15.72
C PRO A 583 7.19 -5.23 16.51
N GLN A 584 5.94 -5.55 16.86
CA GLN A 584 5.55 -6.82 17.48
C GLN A 584 5.79 -8.03 16.58
N PHE A 585 6.13 -7.87 15.29
CA PHE A 585 6.61 -9.01 14.50
C PHE A 585 8.04 -9.39 14.83
N VAL A 586 8.83 -8.47 15.39
CA VAL A 586 10.26 -8.66 15.68
C VAL A 586 10.51 -8.79 17.18
N PHE A 587 9.72 -8.09 18.01
CA PHE A 587 9.91 -8.03 19.46
C PHE A 587 8.70 -8.57 20.23
N ASP A 588 8.95 -9.11 21.42
CA ASP A 588 7.90 -9.44 22.38
C ASP A 588 7.46 -8.18 23.14
N VAL A 589 6.69 -7.34 22.45
CA VAL A 589 6.20 -6.05 22.95
C VAL A 589 4.70 -5.90 22.70
N GLN A 590 4.04 -5.14 23.58
CA GLN A 590 2.65 -4.75 23.41
C GLN A 590 2.57 -3.40 22.68
N THR A 591 1.76 -3.33 21.62
CA THR A 591 1.46 -2.09 20.91
C THR A 591 0.12 -1.53 21.33
N SER A 592 -0.01 -0.20 21.39
CA SER A 592 -1.29 0.49 21.57
C SER A 592 -1.74 1.16 20.28
N ASP A 593 -3.03 1.41 20.14
CA ASP A 593 -3.64 2.15 19.02
C ASP A 593 -2.93 3.47 18.68
N ASN A 594 -2.43 4.17 19.71
CA ASN A 594 -1.70 5.43 19.55
C ASN A 594 -0.32 5.21 18.95
N MET A 595 0.38 4.17 19.39
CA MET A 595 1.69 3.81 18.84
C MET A 595 1.56 3.38 17.38
N ASP A 596 0.55 2.54 17.08
CA ASP A 596 0.25 2.11 15.71
C ASP A 596 -0.05 3.32 14.80
N ALA A 597 -0.79 4.31 15.31
CA ALA A 597 -1.08 5.53 14.57
C ALA A 597 0.18 6.37 14.27
N VAL A 598 1.16 6.40 15.17
CA VAL A 598 2.45 7.09 15.00
C VAL A 598 3.33 6.32 14.00
N LEU A 599 3.47 5.01 14.18
CA LEU A 599 4.24 4.13 13.29
C LEU A 599 3.68 4.15 11.86
N LEU A 600 2.36 4.26 11.70
CA LEU A 600 1.71 4.41 10.39
C LEU A 600 2.15 5.69 9.67
N VAL A 601 2.29 6.82 10.40
CA VAL A 601 2.78 8.07 9.81
C VAL A 601 4.23 7.91 9.35
N ILE A 602 5.09 7.31 10.17
CA ILE A 602 6.50 7.06 9.84
C ILE A 602 6.63 6.11 8.65
N ALA A 603 5.84 5.04 8.61
CA ALA A 603 5.79 4.13 7.48
C ALA A 603 5.29 4.83 6.19
N GLN A 604 4.31 5.72 6.29
CA GLN A 604 3.87 6.51 5.13
C GLN A 604 4.98 7.44 4.64
N THR A 605 5.76 8.05 5.53
CA THR A 605 6.95 8.84 5.17
C THR A 605 8.01 7.99 4.45
N PHE A 606 8.27 6.77 4.94
CA PHE A 606 9.16 5.82 4.26
C PHE A 606 8.65 5.47 2.86
N MET A 607 7.35 5.19 2.73
CA MET A 607 6.72 4.93 1.43
C MET A 607 6.85 6.11 0.48
N ASP A 608 6.57 7.33 0.95
CA ASP A 608 6.68 8.54 0.14
C ASP A 608 8.14 8.78 -0.33
N ALA A 609 9.14 8.39 0.47
CA ALA A 609 10.56 8.44 0.12
C ALA A 609 10.95 7.43 -0.99
N CYS A 610 10.27 6.29 -1.10
CA CYS A 610 10.57 5.32 -2.15
C CYS A 610 9.89 5.63 -3.49
N THR A 611 8.89 6.51 -3.51
CA THR A 611 8.13 6.85 -4.72
C THR A 611 8.87 7.80 -5.65
N LEU A 612 8.77 7.57 -6.96
CA LEU A 612 9.30 8.48 -8.00
C LEU A 612 8.45 9.75 -8.18
N ALA A 613 7.18 9.72 -7.77
CA ALA A 613 6.26 10.84 -7.96
C ALA A 613 6.72 12.09 -7.19
N ASP A 614 6.69 13.25 -7.85
CA ASP A 614 6.95 14.53 -7.22
C ASP A 614 5.99 14.77 -6.05
N HIS A 615 6.55 15.22 -4.94
CA HIS A 615 5.81 15.45 -3.70
C HIS A 615 5.00 16.76 -3.82
N LYS A 616 3.85 16.70 -4.51
CA LYS A 616 2.95 17.84 -4.70
C LYS A 616 2.14 18.07 -3.42
N LEU A 617 2.53 19.08 -2.66
CA LEU A 617 1.80 19.52 -1.49
C LEU A 617 0.91 20.71 -1.84
N GLY A 618 -0.29 20.71 -1.28
CA GLY A 618 -1.25 21.80 -1.36
C GLY A 618 -1.89 22.03 0.00
N ARG A 619 -2.79 23.02 0.07
CA ARG A 619 -3.54 23.33 1.30
C ARG A 619 -4.41 22.18 1.78
N ASP A 620 -4.83 21.30 0.88
CA ASP A 620 -5.66 20.12 1.16
C ASP A 620 -4.82 18.84 1.40
N SER A 621 -3.49 18.95 1.45
CA SER A 621 -2.63 17.80 1.75
C SER A 621 -2.82 17.35 3.20
N PRO A 622 -2.86 16.03 3.48
CA PRO A 622 -2.89 15.52 4.84
C PRO A 622 -1.73 16.08 5.67
N ILE A 623 -1.99 16.48 6.92
CA ILE A 623 -0.98 17.10 7.79
C ILE A 623 0.22 16.19 8.01
N ASN A 624 -0.01 14.89 8.13
CA ASN A 624 1.03 13.88 8.27
C ASN A 624 2.06 13.96 7.11
N LYS A 625 1.61 14.32 5.89
CA LYS A 625 2.50 14.55 4.74
C LYS A 625 3.24 15.88 4.82
N LEU A 626 2.58 16.93 5.33
CA LEU A 626 3.20 18.24 5.54
C LEU A 626 4.32 18.17 6.58
N LEU A 627 4.15 17.38 7.65
CA LEU A 627 5.14 17.25 8.73
C LEU A 627 6.53 16.82 8.21
N TYR A 628 6.59 15.87 7.28
CA TYR A 628 7.84 15.32 6.73
C TYR A 628 8.22 15.86 5.35
N ALA A 629 7.51 16.86 4.84
CA ALA A 629 7.70 17.43 3.51
C ALA A 629 9.15 17.80 3.17
N ARG A 630 9.88 18.38 4.13
CA ARG A 630 11.27 18.83 3.96
C ARG A 630 12.28 17.68 3.99
N ASP A 631 11.95 16.59 4.69
CA ASP A 631 12.83 15.44 4.90
C ASP A 631 12.75 14.42 3.76
N ILE A 632 11.58 14.30 3.13
CA ILE A 632 11.32 13.38 2.01
C ILE A 632 12.33 13.51 0.87
N PRO A 633 12.69 14.72 0.36
CA PRO A 633 13.71 14.84 -0.68
C PRO A 633 15.11 14.33 -0.26
N ARG A 634 15.45 14.39 1.03
CA ARG A 634 16.70 13.78 1.54
C ARG A 634 16.58 12.25 1.51
N TYR A 635 15.48 11.69 1.98
CA TYR A 635 15.27 10.24 1.97
C TYR A 635 15.14 9.67 0.55
N LYS A 636 14.52 10.38 -0.40
CA LYS A 636 14.48 10.00 -1.82
C LYS A 636 15.89 9.82 -2.40
N ARG A 637 16.80 10.78 -2.12
CA ARG A 637 18.21 10.67 -2.51
C ARG A 637 18.92 9.49 -1.85
N MET A 638 18.54 9.10 -0.64
CA MET A 638 19.06 7.88 0.00
C MET A 638 18.59 6.63 -0.75
N VAL A 639 17.31 6.53 -1.13
CA VAL A 639 16.77 5.41 -1.91
C VAL A 639 17.45 5.31 -3.29
N GLU A 640 17.60 6.43 -3.99
CA GLU A 640 18.27 6.48 -5.29
C GLU A 640 19.72 5.98 -5.20
N ARG A 641 20.47 6.42 -4.19
CA ARG A 641 21.84 5.94 -3.93
C ARG A 641 21.85 4.47 -3.55
N TYR A 642 20.97 4.03 -2.67
CA TYR A 642 20.87 2.63 -2.25
C TYR A 642 20.70 1.68 -3.44
N TYR A 643 19.80 1.99 -4.36
CA TYR A 643 19.62 1.19 -5.57
C TYR A 643 20.80 1.28 -6.55
N ALA A 644 21.40 2.46 -6.70
CA ALA A 644 22.56 2.65 -7.56
C ALA A 644 23.78 1.86 -7.04
N ASP A 645 24.05 1.93 -5.74
CA ASP A 645 25.17 1.26 -5.09
C ASP A 645 25.01 -0.27 -5.18
N ILE A 646 23.82 -0.82 -4.87
CA ILE A 646 23.55 -2.25 -5.02
C ILE A 646 23.77 -2.72 -6.45
N ARG A 647 23.33 -1.94 -7.44
CA ARG A 647 23.54 -2.27 -8.85
C ARG A 647 25.02 -2.33 -9.23
N GLN A 648 25.87 -1.50 -8.61
CA GLN A 648 27.31 -1.45 -8.88
C GLN A 648 28.11 -2.54 -8.16
N THR A 649 27.53 -3.20 -7.15
CA THR A 649 28.18 -4.34 -6.49
C THR A 649 28.25 -5.57 -7.39
N VAL A 650 29.20 -6.47 -7.09
CA VAL A 650 29.41 -7.74 -7.82
C VAL A 650 28.09 -8.53 -7.88
N PRO A 651 27.69 -9.06 -9.07
CA PRO A 651 26.49 -9.87 -9.20
C PRO A 651 26.48 -11.05 -8.22
N ALA A 652 25.35 -11.30 -7.57
CA ALA A 652 25.24 -12.42 -6.66
C ALA A 652 25.20 -13.75 -7.43
N SER A 653 26.03 -14.72 -7.04
CA SER A 653 26.02 -16.04 -7.69
C SER A 653 24.91 -16.94 -7.13
N ASP A 654 24.34 -17.80 -8.00
CA ASP A 654 23.40 -18.85 -7.57
C ASP A 654 24.03 -19.77 -6.52
N GLN A 655 25.34 -20.05 -6.62
CA GLN A 655 26.07 -20.90 -5.67
C GLN A 655 26.14 -20.28 -4.27
N GLU A 656 26.49 -19.01 -4.16
CA GLU A 656 26.53 -18.32 -2.86
C GLU A 656 25.13 -18.22 -2.25
N MET A 657 24.13 -17.90 -3.07
CA MET A 657 22.75 -17.81 -2.59
C MET A 657 22.24 -19.17 -2.09
N ASN A 658 22.50 -20.24 -2.84
CA ASN A 658 22.12 -21.61 -2.45
C ASN A 658 22.83 -22.05 -1.15
N SER A 659 24.10 -21.67 -0.96
CA SER A 659 24.82 -21.93 0.29
C SER A 659 24.13 -21.29 1.50
N ILE A 660 23.71 -20.02 1.39
CA ILE A 660 22.97 -19.32 2.46
C ILE A 660 21.60 -19.97 2.67
N LEU A 661 20.88 -20.31 1.60
CA LEU A 661 19.56 -20.96 1.69
C LEU A 661 19.63 -22.34 2.34
N ALA A 662 20.67 -23.13 2.06
CA ALA A 662 20.93 -24.41 2.70
C ALA A 662 21.22 -24.23 4.19
N GLU A 663 22.01 -23.21 4.56
CA GLU A 663 22.27 -22.89 5.96
C GLU A 663 21.00 -22.46 6.70
N LEU A 664 20.19 -21.57 6.11
CA LEU A 664 18.90 -21.14 6.67
C LEU A 664 17.94 -22.33 6.82
N SER A 665 17.87 -23.22 5.82
CA SER A 665 17.06 -24.45 5.89
C SER A 665 17.50 -25.31 7.06
N ARG A 666 18.82 -25.52 7.24
CA ARG A 666 19.34 -26.32 8.34
C ARG A 666 19.07 -25.68 9.70
N ASN A 667 19.26 -24.36 9.82
CA ASN A 667 19.15 -23.64 11.09
C ASN A 667 17.70 -23.48 11.56
N TYR A 668 16.73 -23.51 10.64
CA TYR A 668 15.33 -23.17 10.95
C TYR A 668 14.29 -24.21 10.49
N SER A 669 14.70 -25.39 9.99
CA SER A 669 13.78 -26.44 9.51
C SER A 669 13.02 -27.18 10.62
N GLY A 670 13.49 -27.11 11.87
CA GLY A 670 12.80 -27.70 13.01
C GLY A 670 11.61 -26.85 13.43
N ASP A 671 10.46 -27.49 13.68
CA ASP A 671 9.41 -26.96 14.57
C ASP A 671 8.40 -25.92 14.01
N LEU A 672 8.30 -25.73 12.69
CA LEU A 672 7.27 -24.86 12.06
C LEU A 672 5.93 -25.56 11.75
N GLY A 673 5.65 -26.75 12.30
CA GLY A 673 4.34 -27.40 12.09
C GLY A 673 4.06 -27.82 10.63
N ALA A 674 5.07 -28.24 9.87
CA ALA A 674 4.94 -28.62 8.46
C ALA A 674 3.83 -29.65 8.16
N ARG A 675 3.57 -30.57 9.09
CA ARG A 675 2.47 -31.56 8.97
C ARG A 675 1.10 -30.89 8.95
N VAL A 676 0.85 -29.95 9.85
CA VAL A 676 -0.40 -29.18 9.90
C VAL A 676 -0.54 -28.34 8.63
N ALA A 677 0.57 -27.73 8.15
CA ALA A 677 0.56 -26.98 6.90
C ALA A 677 0.19 -27.85 5.69
N LEU A 678 0.75 -29.06 5.58
CA LEU A 678 0.41 -30.02 4.52
C LEU A 678 -1.06 -30.45 4.58
N HIS A 679 -1.59 -30.65 5.79
CA HIS A 679 -3.00 -30.99 5.97
C HIS A 679 -3.95 -29.85 5.55
N GLU A 680 -3.64 -28.61 5.92
CA GLU A 680 -4.41 -27.44 5.47
C GLU A 680 -4.29 -27.23 3.94
N LEU A 681 -3.12 -27.47 3.35
CA LEU A 681 -2.95 -27.47 1.89
C LEU A 681 -3.81 -28.54 1.22
N TYR A 682 -3.89 -29.73 1.82
CA TYR A 682 -4.73 -30.80 1.31
C TYR A 682 -6.20 -30.40 1.26
N LYS A 683 -6.70 -29.59 2.20
CA LYS A 683 -8.09 -29.09 2.13
C LYS A 683 -8.35 -28.26 0.87
N TYR A 684 -7.38 -27.46 0.42
CA TYR A 684 -7.47 -26.74 -0.85
C TYR A 684 -7.38 -27.68 -2.05
N ILE A 685 -6.53 -28.70 -1.99
CA ILE A 685 -6.45 -29.75 -3.01
C ILE A 685 -7.80 -30.45 -3.14
N ASN A 686 -8.41 -30.88 -2.04
CA ASN A 686 -9.71 -31.55 -2.04
C ASN A 686 -10.82 -30.62 -2.57
N LYS A 687 -10.83 -29.35 -2.13
CA LYS A 687 -11.83 -28.36 -2.58
C LYS A 687 -11.81 -28.14 -4.10
N TYR A 688 -10.63 -28.20 -4.72
CA TYR A 688 -10.45 -27.96 -6.15
C TYR A 688 -9.94 -29.20 -6.90
N TYR A 689 -10.29 -30.38 -6.38
CA TYR A 689 -9.71 -31.66 -6.80
C TYR A 689 -9.88 -31.91 -8.29
N ASP A 690 -11.12 -31.77 -8.79
CA ASP A 690 -11.46 -32.04 -10.19
C ASP A 690 -10.71 -31.10 -11.14
N GLN A 691 -10.58 -29.81 -10.78
CA GLN A 691 -9.84 -28.84 -11.59
C GLN A 691 -8.35 -29.16 -11.62
N ILE A 692 -7.78 -29.59 -10.49
CA ILE A 692 -6.36 -29.98 -10.40
C ILE A 692 -6.10 -31.25 -11.22
N ILE A 693 -6.95 -32.27 -11.10
CA ILE A 693 -6.83 -33.51 -11.89
C ILE A 693 -6.94 -33.20 -13.38
N THR A 694 -7.94 -32.41 -13.80
CA THR A 694 -8.11 -32.00 -15.20
C THR A 694 -6.86 -31.31 -15.72
N ALA A 695 -6.30 -30.34 -14.97
CA ALA A 695 -5.09 -29.63 -15.37
C ALA A 695 -3.83 -30.51 -15.47
N LEU A 696 -3.76 -31.60 -14.68
CA LEU A 696 -2.68 -32.59 -14.74
C LEU A 696 -2.89 -33.59 -15.89
N GLU A 697 -4.13 -33.92 -16.22
CA GLU A 697 -4.47 -34.80 -17.35
C GLU A 697 -4.30 -34.07 -18.69
N GLU A 698 -4.53 -32.77 -18.78
CA GLU A 698 -4.30 -32.00 -20.00
C GLU A 698 -2.79 -31.80 -20.31
N ASP A 699 -1.91 -32.00 -19.35
CA ASP A 699 -0.46 -31.84 -19.51
C ASP A 699 0.25 -33.17 -19.78
N GLY A 700 0.73 -33.36 -21.00
CA GLY A 700 1.38 -34.61 -21.42
C GLY A 700 2.65 -34.96 -20.63
N THR A 701 3.32 -34.01 -19.98
CA THR A 701 4.47 -34.30 -19.11
C THR A 701 4.00 -34.76 -17.73
N ALA A 702 2.93 -34.15 -17.20
CA ALA A 702 2.32 -34.57 -15.94
C ALA A 702 1.73 -35.97 -16.01
N GLN A 703 1.12 -36.34 -17.15
CA GLN A 703 0.67 -37.70 -17.43
C GLN A 703 1.82 -38.72 -17.39
N LYS A 704 2.94 -38.43 -18.09
CA LYS A 704 4.13 -39.29 -18.10
C LYS A 704 4.72 -39.49 -16.70
N MET A 705 4.65 -38.46 -15.86
CA MET A 705 5.09 -38.51 -14.46
C MET A 705 4.05 -39.09 -13.50
N GLN A 706 2.87 -39.51 -14.01
CA GLN A 706 1.75 -40.08 -13.26
C GLN A 706 1.31 -39.20 -12.07
N LEU A 707 1.37 -37.87 -12.23
CA LEU A 707 1.11 -36.94 -11.12
C LEU A 707 -0.35 -37.00 -10.63
N GLY A 708 -1.32 -37.16 -11.55
CA GLY A 708 -2.74 -37.32 -11.19
C GLY A 708 -3.00 -38.60 -10.39
N TYR A 709 -2.42 -39.73 -10.82
CA TYR A 709 -2.53 -41.00 -10.10
C TYR A 709 -1.91 -40.92 -8.68
N ARG A 710 -0.74 -40.30 -8.54
CA ARG A 710 -0.13 -40.06 -7.21
C ARG A 710 -1.02 -39.22 -6.31
N LEU A 711 -1.71 -38.22 -6.87
CA LEU A 711 -2.67 -37.39 -6.12
C LEU A 711 -3.90 -38.19 -5.67
N GLN A 712 -4.42 -39.09 -6.52
CA GLN A 712 -5.50 -40.02 -6.16
C GLN A 712 -5.12 -40.93 -4.99
N GLN A 713 -3.90 -41.47 -4.97
CA GLN A 713 -3.40 -42.29 -3.86
C GLN A 713 -3.33 -41.51 -2.55
N ILE A 714 -2.84 -40.26 -2.60
CA ILE A 714 -2.82 -39.37 -1.43
C ILE A 714 -4.25 -39.14 -0.93
N ALA A 715 -5.18 -38.86 -1.84
CA ALA A 715 -6.58 -38.61 -1.47
C ALA A 715 -7.23 -39.81 -0.79
N ALA A 716 -6.99 -41.02 -1.30
CA ALA A 716 -7.47 -42.26 -0.68
C ALA A 716 -6.95 -42.41 0.77
N ALA A 717 -5.65 -42.17 0.98
CA ALA A 717 -5.02 -42.26 2.30
C ALA A 717 -5.53 -41.20 3.28
N VAL A 718 -5.73 -39.96 2.84
CA VAL A 718 -6.14 -38.84 3.70
C VAL A 718 -7.65 -38.84 3.96
N GLU A 719 -8.49 -39.19 2.98
CA GLU A 719 -9.96 -39.15 3.09
C GLU A 719 -10.60 -40.44 3.59
N ASN A 720 -9.85 -41.55 3.66
CA ASN A 720 -10.39 -42.87 4.00
C ASN A 720 -11.49 -43.33 3.01
N LYS A 721 -11.30 -43.01 1.72
CA LYS A 721 -12.06 -43.62 0.64
C LYS A 721 -11.32 -44.89 0.22
N VAL A 722 -11.93 -46.04 0.45
CA VAL A 722 -11.46 -47.30 -0.14
C VAL A 722 -11.54 -47.11 -1.65
N THR A 723 -10.40 -47.03 -2.32
CA THR A 723 -10.36 -47.08 -3.77
C THR A 723 -10.74 -48.51 -4.16
N ASP A 724 -11.97 -48.69 -4.62
CA ASP A 724 -12.36 -49.86 -5.41
C ASP A 724 -11.59 -49.75 -6.74
N LEU A 725 -10.36 -50.28 -6.73
CA LEU A 725 -9.53 -50.51 -7.91
C LEU A 725 -9.75 -51.95 -8.39
#